data_AF-G1XRM1-F1
#
_entry.id   AF-G1XRM1-F1
#
_cell.length_a   1.000
_cell.length_b   1.000
_cell.length_c   1.000
_cell.angle_alpha   90.00
_cell.angle_beta   90.00
_cell.angle_gamma   90.00
#
_symmetry.space_group_name_H-M   'P 1'
#
loop_
_entity.id
_entity.type
_entity.pdbx_description
1 polymer ?
#
loop_
_entity_poly.entity_id
_entity_poly.type
_entity_poly.pdbx_seq_one_letter_code
_entity_poly.pdbx_strand_id
1 'polypeptide(L)'
;MKFESPRHLVLQNARKYFPKQTLIENDSKEPLFEPLSPGEARVYSFVQPGLPAGLYTISTKQTISAPSEPATGTTHSVQLPDKTAPAQQFKVVAPQFSLPNGAVHSVYPSQGRGAPVQTLPHIVFNDPYLPWEREVSRFPEGATERTKRKVPWLALLVFTADELRLQEEDLEGTSPLFQDAVFTKPVKQTETFAVEMKAGDLNHLSKETAAFTLPPDLDSEALEESTQAIFVPRSLFVELVTKYDKEGRLDENQSEADISRYMYLAHVRSINTEGMANAAKEDNGLYSVVLSHRVGPLDKHEPTPVIAHLVSLEGIEKMSWPVNSNSKYVAIPSLHSWSYISLPPDFVGIREMMVHLGNTVDVLRVSPTVLDGLRVKYGKGGERVVNRLQDGYTLTRYRTQTGEVTAAMMRGPLTPNLVPDPLMSKWNRLKSLSNCGTDLQIIDQHLGVPDITYSAAWQLGKLLALADQGFCAALSRLRKQIQKFADNHSKADEARAKGAYLDHGEALAALPEAAKFIRSIQEPNPIERSKAPDLVSRHFRYDAEQLDLSLNNPSISRNFVKHSKAISTKLASTSDGGPDDLYNELNKPYSTDWVVVLGWVLDRMYLDGIPAHYLIVDPSYLPKESLRFFNIDRNWIDSLVDGALSIGNLLEDDDDKVRTAIKESINRYLTTAIPGLKRTPQIPTYGYFLRSDMVSQFPDIKVEAPLPEGAIDTRAPILRQALLDNGIMMCLFDRVPASHEFDKLRFTQPPHQQSFIAGETVSLSKFETRYKRIYTVPDTKDRTKPFCDEGSWDNEDLKPDDQKSKNPPVPVFIWGGKDAPVRTLLLHTWADDVFSKLSEKLKNDALTSLFTDPYPTSTMTGIQLNNPIYELEISLKPLSPKVKSAQLAPEDVTLQMLAPTILSSARTTPISLQQSVLNLAALPIIALPTSNQASVGRTANPPPNHSVIPTMTNEDRAIVNATKGGGLQDFASQPQWSYMVYAMDDPSPQLRVNKHIQVNTDYLLDIVFSINLIPEAAAGTFDLQEIQVLIPMGKMRDPDDPHRATFLMENYTGPGATMLTNLRLNAMIERTDDLLVVRLIPRSVSKMIRFEKVETASFFLGMVDVNPYESDTVVTIEYLQYYDQFANPFRDTKDIILFKA
;
A
#
# COMPACT_ATOMS: atom_id res chain seq x y z
N MET A 1 -7.09 -1.96 4.35
CA MET A 1 -6.33 -2.77 3.36
C MET A 1 -5.22 -3.49 4.10
N LYS A 2 -5.27 -4.83 4.23
CA LYS A 2 -4.09 -5.59 4.65
C LYS A 2 -3.14 -5.58 3.44
N PHE A 3 -1.93 -5.03 3.59
CA PHE A 3 -0.97 -4.91 2.50
C PHE A 3 -0.60 -6.31 1.98
N GLU A 4 -1.11 -6.66 0.81
CA GLU A 4 -0.70 -7.86 0.08
C GLU A 4 0.76 -7.70 -0.35
N SER A 5 1.55 -8.78 -0.29
CA SER A 5 2.95 -8.74 -0.71
C SER A 5 3.04 -8.29 -2.18
N PRO A 6 4.03 -7.45 -2.56
CA PRO A 6 4.21 -7.00 -3.94
C PRO A 6 4.48 -8.15 -4.94
N ARG A 7 4.72 -9.38 -4.43
CA ARG A 7 5.05 -10.60 -5.17
C ARG A 7 3.89 -11.60 -5.23
N HIS A 8 2.70 -11.22 -4.76
CA HIS A 8 1.54 -12.12 -4.67
C HIS A 8 1.18 -12.78 -6.01
N LEU A 9 1.24 -12.05 -7.14
CA LEU A 9 0.96 -12.60 -8.48
C LEU A 9 1.89 -13.76 -8.84
N VAL A 10 3.18 -13.62 -8.53
CA VAL A 10 4.20 -14.63 -8.82
C VAL A 10 4.01 -15.85 -7.93
N LEU A 11 3.72 -15.64 -6.64
CA LEU A 11 3.47 -16.71 -5.68
C LEU A 11 2.16 -17.45 -5.96
N GLN A 12 1.09 -16.75 -6.35
CA GLN A 12 -0.19 -17.36 -6.74
C GLN A 12 -0.02 -18.20 -8.00
N ASN A 13 0.66 -17.68 -9.04
CA ASN A 13 0.94 -18.46 -10.23
C ASN A 13 1.81 -19.68 -9.91
N ALA A 14 2.84 -19.53 -9.08
CA ALA A 14 3.66 -20.66 -8.62
C ALA A 14 2.82 -21.74 -7.92
N ARG A 15 1.91 -21.34 -7.01
CA ARG A 15 1.00 -22.24 -6.28
C ARG A 15 0.09 -23.05 -7.19
N LYS A 16 -0.30 -22.55 -8.38
CA LYS A 16 -1.09 -23.31 -9.37
C LYS A 16 -0.38 -24.60 -9.82
N TYR A 17 0.95 -24.63 -9.82
CA TYR A 17 1.76 -25.77 -10.26
C TYR A 17 2.20 -26.71 -9.12
N PHE A 18 2.02 -26.31 -7.85
CA PHE A 18 2.20 -27.23 -6.73
C PHE A 18 0.88 -27.95 -6.47
N PRO A 19 0.87 -29.30 -6.31
CA PRO A 19 -0.34 -30.00 -5.92
C PRO A 19 -0.82 -29.41 -4.60
N LYS A 20 -2.10 -29.00 -4.52
CA LYS A 20 -2.75 -28.49 -3.30
C LYS A 20 -2.48 -29.47 -2.17
N GLN A 21 -1.44 -29.24 -1.38
CA GLN A 21 -1.18 -29.99 -0.15
C GLN A 21 -2.23 -29.53 0.86
N THR A 22 -3.38 -30.19 0.79
CA THR A 22 -4.27 -30.50 1.92
C THR A 22 -4.23 -29.48 3.06
N LEU A 23 -4.88 -28.35 2.85
CA LEU A 23 -5.69 -27.78 3.92
C LEU A 23 -7.07 -28.38 3.76
N ILE A 24 -7.64 -28.78 4.89
CA ILE A 24 -8.83 -29.60 5.04
C ILE A 24 -10.04 -28.87 4.44
N GLU A 25 -10.42 -29.19 3.20
CA GLU A 25 -11.74 -28.91 2.66
C GLU A 25 -12.46 -30.25 2.47
N ASN A 26 -13.02 -30.75 3.57
CA ASN A 26 -14.00 -31.84 3.60
C ASN A 26 -15.38 -31.34 3.13
N ASP A 27 -15.46 -30.61 2.02
CA ASP A 27 -16.75 -30.30 1.40
C ASP A 27 -16.78 -30.89 -0.01
N SER A 28 -17.22 -32.14 -0.09
CA SER A 28 -17.63 -32.85 -1.29
C SER A 28 -18.92 -32.26 -1.87
N LYS A 29 -18.99 -30.93 -1.98
CA LYS A 29 -20.01 -30.25 -2.78
C LYS A 29 -19.34 -29.91 -4.10
N GLU A 30 -19.86 -30.48 -5.19
CA GLU A 30 -19.55 -29.96 -6.52
C GLU A 30 -19.71 -28.44 -6.49
N PRO A 31 -18.74 -27.67 -7.02
CA PRO A 31 -18.87 -26.22 -7.05
C PRO A 31 -20.19 -25.89 -7.77
N LEU A 32 -21.02 -25.05 -7.13
CA LEU A 32 -22.33 -24.60 -7.67
C LEU A 32 -22.24 -24.01 -9.08
N PHE A 33 -21.03 -23.61 -9.51
CA PHE A 33 -20.73 -23.03 -10.82
C PHE A 33 -19.49 -23.69 -11.42
N GLU A 34 -19.52 -23.97 -12.72
CA GLU A 34 -18.35 -24.45 -13.47
C GLU A 34 -17.23 -23.39 -13.45
N PRO A 35 -15.97 -23.78 -13.25
CA PRO A 35 -14.84 -22.85 -13.31
C PRO A 35 -14.66 -22.31 -14.74
N LEU A 36 -14.61 -20.99 -14.88
CA LEU A 36 -14.42 -20.29 -16.16
C LEU A 36 -12.92 -20.21 -16.52
N SER A 37 -12.60 -20.29 -17.81
CA SER A 37 -11.24 -20.04 -18.29
C SER A 37 -10.91 -18.53 -18.25
N PRO A 38 -9.61 -18.15 -18.26
CA PRO A 38 -9.23 -16.73 -18.24
C PRO A 38 -9.81 -15.98 -19.44
N GLY A 39 -10.49 -14.84 -19.17
CA GLY A 39 -11.14 -14.04 -20.21
C GLY A 39 -12.57 -14.48 -20.56
N GLU A 40 -13.06 -15.58 -19.99
CA GLU A 40 -14.46 -15.98 -20.14
C GLU A 40 -15.35 -15.29 -19.09
N ALA A 41 -16.56 -14.96 -19.51
CA ALA A 41 -17.61 -14.42 -18.65
C ALA A 41 -18.93 -15.13 -18.99
N ARG A 42 -19.68 -15.49 -17.95
CA ARG A 42 -21.00 -16.11 -18.07
C ARG A 42 -22.03 -15.24 -17.36
N VAL A 43 -23.17 -15.00 -18.01
CA VAL A 43 -24.23 -14.14 -17.48
C VAL A 43 -25.47 -14.99 -17.21
N TYR A 44 -26.06 -14.86 -16.03
CA TYR A 44 -27.28 -15.53 -15.60
C TYR A 44 -28.43 -14.52 -15.46
N SER A 45 -29.66 -14.93 -15.78
CA SER A 45 -30.81 -14.01 -15.73
C SER A 45 -31.14 -13.58 -14.31
N PHE A 46 -31.13 -14.54 -13.39
CA PHE A 46 -31.34 -14.34 -11.96
C PHE A 46 -30.68 -15.48 -11.20
N VAL A 47 -30.35 -15.24 -9.94
CA VAL A 47 -29.94 -16.29 -9.00
C VAL A 47 -30.80 -16.13 -7.75
N GLN A 48 -31.65 -17.12 -7.49
CA GLN A 48 -32.55 -17.08 -6.34
C GLN A 48 -31.91 -17.75 -5.12
N PRO A 49 -32.00 -17.16 -3.92
CA PRO A 49 -31.59 -17.84 -2.70
C PRO A 49 -32.49 -19.06 -2.44
N GLY A 50 -31.94 -20.11 -1.82
CA GLY A 50 -32.71 -21.33 -1.53
C GLY A 50 -33.94 -21.10 -0.64
N LEU A 51 -33.91 -20.06 0.20
CA LEU A 51 -35.04 -19.59 1.01
C LEU A 51 -35.15 -18.07 0.85
N PRO A 52 -36.21 -17.53 0.21
CA PRO A 52 -36.42 -16.08 0.11
C PRO A 52 -36.74 -15.45 1.47
N ALA A 53 -36.66 -14.13 1.57
CA ALA A 53 -37.00 -13.40 2.79
C ALA A 53 -38.48 -13.57 3.14
N GLY A 54 -38.78 -13.82 4.41
CA GLY A 54 -40.15 -14.06 4.87
C GLY A 54 -40.23 -14.79 6.20
N LEU A 55 -41.47 -14.94 6.69
CA LEU A 55 -41.79 -15.74 7.87
C LEU A 55 -42.06 -17.18 7.45
N TYR A 56 -41.28 -18.11 7.99
CA TYR A 56 -41.40 -19.54 7.73
C TYR A 56 -41.83 -20.26 8.98
N THR A 57 -42.65 -21.30 8.80
CA THR A 57 -43.05 -22.20 9.89
C THR A 57 -42.50 -23.59 9.61
N ILE A 58 -41.62 -24.09 10.48
CA ILE A 58 -41.15 -25.47 10.46
C ILE A 58 -42.23 -26.32 11.13
N SER A 59 -42.89 -27.17 10.36
CA SER A 59 -43.82 -28.19 10.87
C SER A 59 -43.19 -29.58 10.80
N THR A 60 -43.23 -30.33 11.90
CA THR A 60 -42.77 -31.73 11.93
C THR A 60 -43.95 -32.68 11.74
N LYS A 61 -43.83 -33.61 10.77
CA LYS A 61 -44.82 -34.68 10.55
C LYS A 61 -44.15 -36.02 10.77
N GLN A 62 -44.70 -36.85 11.66
CA GLN A 62 -44.20 -38.20 11.93
C GLN A 62 -45.22 -39.24 11.47
N THR A 63 -44.83 -40.03 10.48
CA THR A 63 -45.60 -41.19 10.01
C THR A 63 -45.02 -42.45 10.64
N ILE A 64 -45.81 -43.18 11.42
CA ILE A 64 -45.40 -44.48 11.96
C ILE A 64 -46.03 -45.56 11.08
N SER A 65 -45.19 -46.42 10.50
CA SER A 65 -45.61 -47.58 9.74
C SER A 65 -45.26 -48.84 10.52
N ALA A 66 -46.26 -49.65 10.88
CA ALA A 66 -46.06 -50.94 11.52
C ALA A 66 -46.64 -52.07 10.66
N PRO A 67 -45.92 -53.19 10.47
CA PRO A 67 -46.49 -54.39 9.86
C PRO A 67 -47.43 -55.08 10.86
N SER A 68 -48.70 -55.27 10.50
CA SER A 68 -49.59 -56.19 11.24
C SER A 68 -49.26 -57.62 10.86
N GLU A 69 -49.25 -58.53 11.85
CA GLU A 69 -49.05 -60.00 11.84
C GLU A 69 -48.68 -60.73 10.53
N PRO A 70 -47.80 -61.75 10.61
CA PRO A 70 -47.01 -62.29 9.50
C PRO A 70 -47.78 -63.00 8.36
N ALA A 71 -49.11 -62.93 8.30
CA ALA A 71 -49.93 -63.67 7.33
C ALA A 71 -50.76 -62.80 6.36
N THR A 72 -50.86 -61.48 6.54
CA THR A 72 -51.58 -60.60 5.61
C THR A 72 -50.82 -59.30 5.42
N GLY A 73 -50.09 -59.18 4.30
CA GLY A 73 -49.14 -58.09 4.00
C GLY A 73 -49.74 -56.70 3.77
N THR A 74 -50.67 -56.26 4.62
CA THR A 74 -51.18 -54.88 4.67
C THR A 74 -50.36 -54.09 5.70
N THR A 75 -49.68 -53.05 5.23
CA THR A 75 -48.96 -52.10 6.09
C THR A 75 -49.94 -51.02 6.53
N HIS A 76 -50.20 -50.90 7.84
CA HIS A 76 -50.97 -49.78 8.37
C HIS A 76 -50.02 -48.62 8.69
N SER A 77 -50.06 -47.56 7.88
CA SER A 77 -49.43 -46.28 8.20
C SER A 77 -50.42 -45.42 8.97
N VAL A 78 -50.06 -45.03 10.20
CA VAL A 78 -50.84 -44.09 11.00
C VAL A 78 -50.08 -42.77 11.02
N GLN A 79 -50.69 -41.72 10.47
CA GLN A 79 -50.23 -40.35 10.71
C GLN A 79 -50.79 -39.92 12.07
N LEU A 80 -49.90 -39.58 13.01
CA LEU A 80 -50.30 -39.05 14.31
C LEU A 80 -51.07 -37.72 14.10
N PRO A 81 -52.15 -37.45 14.86
CA PRO A 81 -52.94 -36.23 14.69
C PRO A 81 -52.08 -34.97 14.93
N ASP A 82 -52.22 -33.96 14.07
CA ASP A 82 -51.45 -32.70 14.03
C ASP A 82 -51.46 -31.86 15.33
N LYS A 83 -52.19 -32.31 16.37
CA LYS A 83 -52.43 -31.54 17.62
C LYS A 83 -51.23 -31.42 18.56
N THR A 84 -50.07 -32.00 18.27
CA THR A 84 -48.87 -31.92 19.12
C THR A 84 -47.55 -31.81 18.35
N ALA A 85 -47.55 -31.36 17.09
CA ALA A 85 -46.30 -31.05 16.40
C ALA A 85 -45.80 -29.66 16.84
N PRO A 86 -44.60 -29.50 17.42
CA PRO A 86 -44.04 -28.18 17.68
C PRO A 86 -43.83 -27.47 16.33
N ALA A 87 -44.61 -26.42 16.09
CA ALA A 87 -44.41 -25.51 14.98
C ALA A 87 -43.45 -24.42 15.45
N GLN A 88 -42.25 -24.36 14.87
CA GLN A 88 -41.30 -23.29 15.15
C GLN A 88 -41.35 -22.28 14.00
N GLN A 89 -41.68 -21.04 14.33
CA GLN A 89 -41.57 -19.93 13.38
C GLN A 89 -40.14 -19.40 13.40
N PHE A 90 -39.60 -19.13 12.22
CA PHE A 90 -38.34 -18.40 12.06
C PHE A 90 -38.47 -17.42 10.91
N LYS A 91 -37.74 -16.31 11.00
CA LYS A 91 -37.73 -15.25 9.99
C LYS A 91 -36.42 -15.27 9.23
N VAL A 92 -36.50 -15.30 7.91
CA VAL A 92 -35.34 -15.05 7.05
C VAL A 92 -35.27 -13.53 6.84
N VAL A 93 -34.25 -12.91 7.42
CA VAL A 93 -34.04 -11.46 7.38
C VAL A 93 -33.26 -11.11 6.11
N ALA A 94 -33.73 -10.10 5.38
CA ALA A 94 -33.07 -9.52 4.21
C ALA A 94 -33.23 -7.98 4.25
N PRO A 95 -32.34 -7.21 3.61
CA PRO A 95 -32.44 -5.76 3.51
C PRO A 95 -33.80 -5.31 2.94
N GLN A 96 -34.36 -4.22 3.48
CA GLN A 96 -35.66 -3.71 3.03
C GLN A 96 -35.71 -2.18 2.88
N PHE A 97 -35.23 -1.42 3.87
CA PHE A 97 -35.20 0.05 3.84
C PHE A 97 -33.78 0.65 3.88
N SER A 98 -32.78 -0.15 4.25
CA SER A 98 -31.37 0.22 4.19
C SER A 98 -30.51 -0.94 3.66
N LEU A 99 -29.38 -0.63 3.01
CA LEU A 99 -28.41 -1.64 2.56
C LEU A 99 -27.32 -1.87 3.61
N PRO A 100 -26.83 -3.11 3.77
CA PRO A 100 -25.72 -3.39 4.68
C PRO A 100 -24.40 -2.78 4.18
N ASN A 101 -23.53 -2.41 5.12
CA ASN A 101 -22.21 -1.85 4.82
C ASN A 101 -21.39 -2.83 3.98
N GLY A 102 -20.93 -2.41 2.80
CA GLY A 102 -20.16 -3.25 1.87
C GLY A 102 -20.98 -4.11 0.92
N ALA A 103 -22.31 -3.94 0.86
CA ALA A 103 -23.14 -4.63 -0.15
C ALA A 103 -22.82 -4.19 -1.58
N VAL A 104 -22.52 -2.90 -1.78
CA VAL A 104 -22.19 -2.31 -3.07
C VAL A 104 -20.71 -2.53 -3.37
N HIS A 105 -20.43 -3.17 -4.51
CA HIS A 105 -19.07 -3.33 -5.03
C HIS A 105 -18.62 -2.07 -5.79
N SER A 106 -19.46 -1.59 -6.72
CA SER A 106 -19.16 -0.41 -7.54
C SER A 106 -20.43 0.21 -8.13
N VAL A 107 -20.38 1.52 -8.37
CA VAL A 107 -21.40 2.28 -9.11
C VAL A 107 -20.78 2.93 -10.34
N TYR A 108 -21.53 3.01 -11.43
CA TYR A 108 -21.11 3.72 -12.63
C TYR A 108 -22.29 4.52 -13.22
N PRO A 109 -22.07 5.79 -13.59
CA PRO A 109 -20.85 6.57 -13.38
C PRO A 109 -20.61 6.82 -11.87
N SER A 110 -19.35 6.91 -11.44
CA SER A 110 -19.03 7.16 -10.03
C SER A 110 -19.32 8.61 -9.62
N GLN A 111 -19.40 8.84 -8.31
CA GLN A 111 -19.80 10.14 -7.75
C GLN A 111 -18.93 11.29 -8.29
N GLY A 112 -19.59 12.32 -8.85
CA GLY A 112 -18.94 13.52 -9.39
C GLY A 112 -18.21 13.34 -10.73
N ARG A 113 -18.21 12.14 -11.32
CA ARG A 113 -17.58 11.89 -12.64
C ARG A 113 -18.52 12.19 -13.79
N GLY A 114 -17.92 12.55 -14.92
CA GLY A 114 -18.63 12.77 -16.18
C GLY A 114 -18.85 11.47 -16.96
N ALA A 115 -20.03 11.31 -17.57
CA ALA A 115 -20.34 10.23 -18.49
C ALA A 115 -21.16 10.73 -19.68
N PRO A 116 -21.01 10.14 -20.89
CA PRO A 116 -21.76 10.57 -22.07
C PRO A 116 -23.27 10.34 -21.88
N VAL A 117 -24.10 11.17 -22.52
CA VAL A 117 -25.57 11.21 -22.33
C VAL A 117 -26.23 9.83 -22.52
N GLN A 118 -25.76 9.03 -23.48
CA GLN A 118 -26.28 7.70 -23.80
C GLN A 118 -26.00 6.62 -22.74
N THR A 119 -25.20 6.93 -21.72
CA THR A 119 -24.87 6.00 -20.64
C THR A 119 -26.11 5.67 -19.82
N LEU A 120 -26.32 4.37 -19.56
CA LEU A 120 -27.28 3.88 -18.59
C LEU A 120 -26.55 3.65 -17.25
N PRO A 121 -26.86 4.43 -16.20
CA PRO A 121 -26.31 4.20 -14.88
C PRO A 121 -26.61 2.78 -14.39
N HIS A 122 -25.69 2.21 -13.62
CA HIS A 122 -25.85 0.89 -13.05
C HIS A 122 -25.09 0.74 -11.73
N ILE A 123 -25.52 -0.24 -10.93
CA ILE A 123 -24.93 -0.60 -9.64
C ILE A 123 -24.58 -2.08 -9.64
N VAL A 124 -23.43 -2.41 -9.05
CA VAL A 124 -22.90 -3.77 -8.93
C VAL A 124 -22.81 -4.15 -7.46
N PHE A 125 -23.35 -5.30 -7.07
CA PHE A 125 -23.33 -5.81 -5.70
C PHE A 125 -22.38 -7.00 -5.54
N ASN A 126 -21.81 -7.13 -4.33
CA ASN A 126 -21.01 -8.29 -3.92
C ASN A 126 -21.85 -9.55 -3.72
N ASP A 127 -23.13 -9.38 -3.36
CA ASP A 127 -24.06 -10.48 -3.17
C ASP A 127 -24.83 -10.75 -4.49
N PRO A 128 -24.70 -11.95 -5.08
CA PRO A 128 -25.42 -12.29 -6.30
C PRO A 128 -26.94 -12.47 -6.09
N TYR A 129 -27.40 -12.71 -4.86
CA TYR A 129 -28.79 -13.00 -4.53
C TYR A 129 -29.60 -11.73 -4.25
N LEU A 130 -28.95 -10.64 -3.82
CA LEU A 130 -29.57 -9.42 -3.29
C LEU A 130 -30.79 -8.93 -4.11
N PRO A 131 -30.75 -8.77 -5.45
CA PRO A 131 -31.91 -8.27 -6.20
C PRO A 131 -33.14 -9.20 -6.21
N TRP A 132 -32.99 -10.48 -5.83
CA TRP A 132 -34.05 -11.50 -5.84
C TRP A 132 -34.30 -12.15 -4.47
N GLU A 133 -33.77 -11.57 -3.38
CA GLU A 133 -34.04 -12.04 -2.01
C GLU A 133 -35.50 -11.91 -1.61
N ARG A 134 -36.22 -10.92 -2.18
CA ARG A 134 -37.63 -10.64 -1.93
C ARG A 134 -38.45 -10.89 -3.21
N GLU A 135 -39.67 -11.40 -3.05
CA GLU A 135 -40.61 -11.62 -4.17
C GLU A 135 -41.60 -10.45 -4.26
N VAL A 136 -41.64 -9.78 -5.42
CA VAL A 136 -42.49 -8.60 -5.64
C VAL A 136 -43.67 -8.89 -6.55
N SER A 137 -43.46 -9.57 -7.69
CA SER A 137 -44.51 -9.80 -8.69
C SER A 137 -45.10 -11.21 -8.60
N ARG A 138 -46.44 -11.32 -8.62
CA ARG A 138 -47.17 -12.60 -8.68
C ARG A 138 -47.37 -13.02 -10.15
N PHE A 139 -46.37 -13.65 -10.75
CA PHE A 139 -46.62 -14.37 -12.01
C PHE A 139 -47.64 -15.49 -11.80
N PRO A 140 -48.57 -15.74 -12.74
CA PRO A 140 -49.56 -16.81 -12.64
C PRO A 140 -48.88 -18.17 -12.35
N GLU A 141 -49.36 -18.91 -11.36
CA GLU A 141 -48.88 -20.25 -11.05
C GLU A 141 -49.07 -21.18 -12.26
N GLY A 142 -47.96 -21.75 -12.77
CA GLY A 142 -47.97 -22.70 -13.88
C GLY A 142 -47.35 -22.20 -15.19
N ALA A 143 -46.96 -20.92 -15.31
CA ALA A 143 -46.22 -20.44 -16.48
C ALA A 143 -44.78 -20.99 -16.48
N THR A 144 -44.38 -21.70 -17.54
CA THR A 144 -42.99 -22.14 -17.79
C THR A 144 -41.99 -20.97 -17.76
N GLU A 145 -42.47 -19.75 -17.97
CA GLU A 145 -41.71 -18.49 -17.93
C GLU A 145 -41.09 -18.17 -16.55
N ARG A 146 -41.71 -18.62 -15.45
CA ARG A 146 -41.23 -18.37 -14.06
C ARG A 146 -39.85 -18.97 -13.78
N THR A 147 -39.42 -19.96 -14.56
CA THR A 147 -38.11 -20.62 -14.39
C THR A 147 -36.96 -19.83 -15.00
N LYS A 148 -37.23 -18.86 -15.90
CA LYS A 148 -36.19 -18.12 -16.64
C LYS A 148 -36.26 -16.59 -16.51
N ARG A 149 -37.38 -16.03 -16.03
CA ARG A 149 -37.58 -14.58 -15.86
C ARG A 149 -38.13 -14.29 -14.46
N LYS A 150 -37.54 -13.31 -13.78
CA LYS A 150 -38.01 -12.85 -12.46
C LYS A 150 -37.76 -11.36 -12.29
N VAL A 151 -38.78 -10.64 -11.82
CA VAL A 151 -38.67 -9.20 -11.52
C VAL A 151 -37.85 -9.03 -10.24
N PRO A 152 -36.76 -8.24 -10.24
CA PRO A 152 -36.03 -7.91 -9.02
C PRO A 152 -36.87 -7.01 -8.12
N TRP A 153 -36.62 -7.02 -6.81
CA TRP A 153 -37.27 -6.07 -5.90
C TRP A 153 -36.64 -4.68 -5.90
N LEU A 154 -35.52 -4.53 -6.62
CA LEU A 154 -34.73 -3.30 -6.75
C LEU A 154 -34.83 -2.73 -8.16
N ALA A 155 -34.95 -1.42 -8.27
CA ALA A 155 -34.81 -0.70 -9.54
C ALA A 155 -33.88 0.50 -9.39
N LEU A 156 -33.16 0.84 -10.46
CA LEU A 156 -32.35 2.05 -10.51
C LEU A 156 -33.05 3.10 -11.38
N LEU A 157 -33.38 4.24 -10.75
CA LEU A 157 -34.02 5.37 -11.42
C LEU A 157 -33.08 6.57 -11.42
N VAL A 158 -33.14 7.35 -12.50
CA VAL A 158 -32.22 8.45 -12.76
C VAL A 158 -33.03 9.74 -12.89
N PHE A 159 -32.60 10.82 -12.26
CA PHE A 159 -33.33 12.09 -12.20
C PHE A 159 -32.40 13.28 -12.39
N THR A 160 -32.94 14.37 -12.93
CA THR A 160 -32.27 15.68 -12.88
C THR A 160 -32.62 16.39 -11.57
N ALA A 161 -31.78 17.32 -11.11
CA ALA A 161 -32.04 18.09 -9.88
C ALA A 161 -33.44 18.75 -9.89
N ASP A 162 -33.85 19.28 -11.05
CA ASP A 162 -35.15 19.95 -11.23
C ASP A 162 -36.36 19.02 -11.02
N GLU A 163 -36.19 17.70 -11.14
CA GLU A 163 -37.28 16.72 -11.02
C GLU A 163 -37.53 16.25 -9.57
N LEU A 164 -36.52 16.35 -8.70
CA LEU A 164 -36.61 15.91 -7.29
C LEU A 164 -36.62 17.07 -6.29
N ARG A 165 -36.28 18.28 -6.74
CA ARG A 165 -36.25 19.47 -5.86
C ARG A 165 -37.66 19.82 -5.42
N LEU A 166 -37.89 19.80 -4.12
CA LEU A 166 -39.13 20.27 -3.51
C LEU A 166 -39.08 21.79 -3.33
N GLN A 167 -40.22 22.46 -3.47
CA GLN A 167 -40.31 23.89 -3.19
C GLN A 167 -40.28 24.14 -1.68
N GLU A 168 -39.81 25.31 -1.24
CA GLU A 168 -39.75 25.67 0.19
C GLU A 168 -41.16 25.65 0.83
N GLU A 169 -42.20 25.91 0.03
CA GLU A 169 -43.61 25.84 0.42
C GLU A 169 -44.09 24.41 0.72
N ASP A 170 -43.54 23.39 0.05
CA ASP A 170 -43.90 21.98 0.26
C ASP A 170 -43.19 21.40 1.51
N LEU A 171 -42.03 21.97 1.88
CA LEU A 171 -41.23 21.59 3.05
C LEU A 171 -41.74 22.27 4.35
N GLU A 172 -42.01 23.57 4.32
CA GLU A 172 -42.29 24.39 5.51
C GLU A 172 -43.56 25.28 5.42
N GLY A 173 -44.28 25.25 4.29
CA GLY A 173 -45.44 26.11 4.05
C GLY A 173 -46.70 25.73 4.82
N THR A 174 -47.82 26.38 4.47
CA THR A 174 -49.15 26.22 5.12
C THR A 174 -49.84 24.88 4.84
N SER A 175 -49.40 24.15 3.81
CA SER A 175 -49.85 22.79 3.43
C SER A 175 -48.64 21.86 3.24
N PRO A 176 -47.81 21.61 4.26
CA PRO A 176 -46.59 20.82 4.07
C PRO A 176 -46.93 19.35 3.80
N LEU A 177 -46.12 18.68 2.99
CA LEU A 177 -46.30 17.26 2.67
C LEU A 177 -46.26 16.35 3.92
N PHE A 178 -45.70 16.87 5.01
CA PHE A 178 -45.29 16.17 6.23
C PHE A 178 -46.12 16.55 7.49
N GLN A 179 -47.38 16.98 7.34
CA GLN A 179 -48.21 17.48 8.48
C GLN A 179 -48.40 16.49 9.64
N ASP A 180 -48.59 15.19 9.35
CA ASP A 180 -49.00 14.18 10.35
C ASP A 180 -47.86 13.27 10.84
N ALA A 181 -46.64 13.48 10.36
CA ALA A 181 -45.49 12.63 10.65
C ALA A 181 -44.57 13.23 11.73
N VAL A 182 -43.96 12.36 12.55
CA VAL A 182 -43.20 12.75 13.76
C VAL A 182 -41.77 13.16 13.39
N PHE A 183 -41.60 14.35 12.82
CA PHE A 183 -40.30 14.87 12.38
C PHE A 183 -39.64 15.85 13.35
N THR A 184 -38.31 15.83 13.42
CA THR A 184 -37.50 16.97 13.88
C THR A 184 -37.54 18.06 12.80
N LYS A 185 -38.32 19.12 13.02
CA LYS A 185 -38.37 20.29 12.13
C LYS A 185 -37.13 21.18 12.33
N PRO A 186 -36.55 21.77 11.27
CA PRO A 186 -37.01 21.79 9.87
C PRO A 186 -36.61 20.55 9.06
N VAL A 187 -37.49 20.13 8.13
CA VAL A 187 -37.23 19.02 7.20
C VAL A 187 -36.32 19.53 6.09
N LYS A 188 -35.10 18.99 5.99
CA LYS A 188 -34.13 19.34 4.93
C LYS A 188 -33.93 18.17 3.98
N GLN A 189 -33.83 18.47 2.69
CA GLN A 189 -33.41 17.50 1.69
C GLN A 189 -31.90 17.24 1.79
N THR A 190 -31.48 16.00 1.52
CA THR A 190 -30.07 15.61 1.40
C THR A 190 -29.44 16.20 0.12
N GLU A 191 -28.13 16.01 -0.07
CA GLU A 191 -27.43 16.41 -1.31
C GLU A 191 -28.01 15.74 -2.57
N THR A 192 -28.66 14.58 -2.42
CA THR A 192 -29.33 13.83 -3.50
C THR A 192 -30.84 14.11 -3.57
N PHE A 193 -31.34 15.15 -2.89
CA PHE A 193 -32.76 15.53 -2.83
C PHE A 193 -33.70 14.48 -2.21
N ALA A 194 -33.18 13.56 -1.40
CA ALA A 194 -34.00 12.65 -0.59
C ALA A 194 -34.35 13.26 0.77
N VAL A 195 -35.39 12.74 1.43
CA VAL A 195 -35.78 13.12 2.79
C VAL A 195 -35.60 11.93 3.72
N GLU A 196 -34.87 12.11 4.83
CA GLU A 196 -34.69 11.10 5.86
C GLU A 196 -35.93 11.01 6.77
N MET A 197 -36.48 9.81 6.92
CA MET A 197 -37.69 9.55 7.71
C MET A 197 -37.70 8.12 8.27
N LYS A 198 -38.59 7.78 9.20
CA LYS A 198 -38.81 6.37 9.57
C LYS A 198 -39.71 5.69 8.55
N ALA A 199 -39.54 4.39 8.34
CA ALA A 199 -40.38 3.65 7.39
C ALA A 199 -41.87 3.79 7.70
N GLY A 200 -42.27 3.79 8.99
CA GLY A 200 -43.66 4.01 9.40
C GLY A 200 -44.23 5.41 9.04
N ASP A 201 -43.39 6.43 8.92
CA ASP A 201 -43.83 7.81 8.59
C ASP A 201 -44.37 7.93 7.16
N LEU A 202 -44.03 6.98 6.26
CA LEU A 202 -44.57 6.93 4.90
C LEU A 202 -46.10 6.80 4.86
N ASN A 203 -46.70 6.17 5.87
CA ASN A 203 -48.15 6.05 6.00
C ASN A 203 -48.83 7.36 6.47
N HIS A 204 -48.06 8.30 7.01
CA HIS A 204 -48.53 9.55 7.61
C HIS A 204 -48.33 10.78 6.68
N LEU A 205 -48.08 10.53 5.39
CA LEU A 205 -47.95 11.60 4.39
C LEU A 205 -49.30 12.22 4.02
N SER A 206 -49.28 13.48 3.61
CA SER A 206 -50.49 14.24 3.24
C SER A 206 -51.27 13.60 2.06
N LYS A 207 -52.57 13.92 1.94
CA LYS A 207 -53.42 13.46 0.81
C LYS A 207 -52.95 13.94 -0.57
N GLU A 208 -52.06 14.95 -0.62
CA GLU A 208 -51.43 15.43 -1.86
C GLU A 208 -50.25 14.55 -2.30
N THR A 209 -49.86 13.54 -1.50
CA THR A 209 -48.82 12.57 -1.84
C THR A 209 -49.43 11.18 -1.91
N ALA A 210 -49.16 10.46 -2.99
CA ALA A 210 -49.47 9.03 -3.04
C ALA A 210 -48.26 8.25 -2.50
N ALA A 211 -48.44 7.49 -1.41
CA ALA A 211 -47.35 6.81 -0.73
C ALA A 211 -47.21 5.35 -1.20
N PHE A 212 -45.98 4.86 -1.15
CA PHE A 212 -45.63 3.45 -1.23
C PHE A 212 -46.44 2.62 -0.23
N THR A 213 -47.08 1.53 -0.68
CA THR A 213 -47.86 0.65 0.20
C THR A 213 -46.94 -0.33 0.92
N LEU A 214 -46.71 -0.09 2.20
CA LEU A 214 -45.95 -0.99 3.06
C LEU A 214 -46.63 -2.38 3.15
N PRO A 215 -45.88 -3.50 3.03
CA PRO A 215 -46.42 -4.83 3.24
C PRO A 215 -47.15 -4.98 4.59
N PRO A 216 -48.31 -5.66 4.64
CA PRO A 216 -49.07 -5.84 5.88
C PRO A 216 -48.35 -6.70 6.93
N ASP A 217 -47.35 -7.49 6.51
CA ASP A 217 -46.58 -8.43 7.36
C ASP A 217 -45.30 -7.81 7.96
N LEU A 218 -45.20 -6.47 7.98
CA LEU A 218 -44.05 -5.75 8.55
C LEU A 218 -44.08 -5.76 10.08
N ASP A 219 -42.99 -6.22 10.70
CA ASP A 219 -42.80 -6.18 12.15
C ASP A 219 -42.63 -4.73 12.65
N SER A 220 -42.94 -4.48 13.93
CA SER A 220 -42.77 -3.16 14.56
C SER A 220 -41.33 -2.63 14.45
N GLU A 221 -40.33 -3.51 14.48
CA GLU A 221 -38.91 -3.13 14.29
C GLU A 221 -38.62 -2.57 12.89
N ALA A 222 -39.26 -3.10 11.85
CA ALA A 222 -39.05 -2.65 10.48
C ALA A 222 -39.71 -1.29 10.20
N LEU A 223 -40.75 -0.93 10.97
CA LEU A 223 -41.39 0.39 10.90
C LEU A 223 -40.56 1.49 11.58
N GLU A 224 -39.70 1.13 12.52
CA GLU A 224 -38.79 2.06 13.21
C GLU A 224 -37.47 2.29 12.46
N GLU A 225 -37.17 1.49 11.44
CA GLU A 225 -35.97 1.62 10.61
C GLU A 225 -35.95 2.97 9.88
N SER A 226 -34.79 3.63 9.87
CA SER A 226 -34.58 4.88 9.13
C SER A 226 -34.45 4.59 7.63
N THR A 227 -35.26 5.28 6.82
CA THR A 227 -35.26 5.20 5.36
C THR A 227 -35.04 6.59 4.75
N GLN A 228 -34.46 6.62 3.55
CA GLN A 228 -34.51 7.81 2.69
C GLN A 228 -35.68 7.67 1.73
N ALA A 229 -36.47 8.72 1.52
CA ALA A 229 -37.59 8.73 0.57
C ALA A 229 -37.41 9.84 -0.47
N ILE A 230 -37.74 9.54 -1.72
CA ILE A 230 -37.78 10.50 -2.83
C ILE A 230 -39.23 10.81 -3.20
N PHE A 231 -39.49 12.03 -3.64
CA PHE A 231 -40.80 12.52 -4.04
C PHE A 231 -40.83 12.76 -5.55
N VAL A 232 -41.30 11.77 -6.30
CA VAL A 232 -41.32 11.79 -7.77
C VAL A 232 -42.59 12.49 -8.26
N PRO A 233 -42.52 13.40 -9.26
CA PRO A 233 -43.71 13.99 -9.86
C PRO A 233 -44.65 12.92 -10.41
N ARG A 234 -45.96 13.09 -10.20
CA ARG A 234 -46.97 12.11 -10.65
C ARG A 234 -46.88 11.78 -12.14
N SER A 235 -46.68 12.78 -13.00
CA SER A 235 -46.56 12.59 -14.46
C SER A 235 -45.42 11.63 -14.81
N LEU A 236 -44.25 11.84 -14.21
CA LEU A 236 -43.08 11.00 -14.42
C LEU A 236 -43.27 9.60 -13.84
N PHE A 237 -43.83 9.48 -12.63
CA PHE A 237 -44.08 8.18 -12.01
C PHE A 237 -45.02 7.31 -12.84
N VAL A 238 -46.14 7.88 -13.32
CA VAL A 238 -47.13 7.15 -14.13
C VAL A 238 -46.47 6.56 -15.37
N GLU A 239 -45.58 7.29 -16.05
CA GLU A 239 -44.88 6.82 -17.25
C GLU A 239 -43.82 5.72 -16.98
N LEU A 240 -43.25 5.70 -15.77
CA LEU A 240 -42.31 4.65 -15.35
C LEU A 240 -43.00 3.30 -15.08
N VAL A 241 -44.32 3.28 -14.89
CA VAL A 241 -45.11 2.08 -14.56
C VAL A 241 -46.30 1.85 -15.49
N THR A 242 -46.38 2.56 -16.63
CA THR A 242 -47.39 2.31 -17.66
C THR A 242 -47.13 1.01 -18.40
N LYS A 243 -48.20 0.31 -18.80
CA LYS A 243 -48.07 -0.87 -19.65
C LYS A 243 -48.15 -0.49 -21.13
N TYR A 244 -47.27 -1.08 -21.94
CA TYR A 244 -47.26 -0.91 -23.39
C TYR A 244 -47.57 -2.24 -24.08
N ASP A 245 -48.38 -2.19 -25.12
CA ASP A 245 -48.69 -3.34 -25.97
C ASP A 245 -47.50 -3.71 -26.87
N LYS A 246 -47.58 -4.88 -27.55
CA LYS A 246 -46.54 -5.38 -28.47
C LYS A 246 -46.24 -4.41 -29.62
N GLU A 247 -47.21 -3.59 -29.98
CA GLU A 247 -47.10 -2.54 -30.99
C GLU A 247 -46.63 -1.19 -30.42
N GLY A 248 -46.24 -1.14 -29.14
CA GLY A 248 -45.68 0.04 -28.48
C GLY A 248 -46.69 1.16 -28.17
N ARG A 249 -47.99 0.82 -28.09
CA ARG A 249 -49.08 1.74 -27.73
C ARG A 249 -49.43 1.58 -26.25
N LEU A 250 -50.01 2.62 -25.65
CA LEU A 250 -50.47 2.60 -24.25
C LEU A 250 -51.63 1.61 -24.09
N ASP A 251 -51.57 0.73 -23.09
CA ASP A 251 -52.66 -0.17 -22.72
C ASP A 251 -53.71 0.59 -21.89
N GLU A 252 -54.81 1.00 -22.52
CA GLU A 252 -55.90 1.76 -21.88
C GLU A 252 -56.65 0.94 -20.79
N ASN A 253 -56.47 -0.38 -20.73
CA ASN A 253 -57.15 -1.27 -19.78
C ASN A 253 -56.31 -1.65 -18.55
N GLN A 254 -55.20 -0.95 -18.31
CA GLN A 254 -54.32 -1.23 -17.18
C GLN A 254 -55.02 -1.05 -15.82
N SER A 255 -55.10 -2.11 -15.02
CA SER A 255 -55.75 -2.11 -13.70
C SER A 255 -54.78 -1.96 -12.51
N GLU A 256 -53.49 -2.24 -12.70
CA GLU A 256 -52.43 -2.20 -11.68
C GLU A 256 -51.15 -1.59 -12.27
N ALA A 257 -50.26 -1.04 -11.44
CA ALA A 257 -48.97 -0.49 -11.88
C ALA A 257 -48.06 -1.60 -12.44
N ASP A 258 -47.54 -1.44 -13.66
CA ASP A 258 -46.76 -2.47 -14.34
C ASP A 258 -45.25 -2.36 -14.03
N ILE A 259 -44.73 -3.34 -13.30
CA ILE A 259 -43.29 -3.48 -12.99
C ILE A 259 -42.61 -4.57 -13.83
N SER A 260 -43.31 -5.19 -14.78
CA SER A 260 -42.77 -6.30 -15.58
C SER A 260 -41.53 -5.89 -16.37
N ARG A 261 -41.44 -4.63 -16.83
CA ARG A 261 -40.27 -4.08 -17.55
C ARG A 261 -38.94 -4.23 -16.80
N TYR A 262 -38.97 -4.17 -15.47
CA TYR A 262 -37.76 -4.24 -14.64
C TYR A 262 -37.14 -5.65 -14.63
N MET A 263 -37.86 -6.67 -15.13
CA MET A 263 -37.30 -8.01 -15.30
C MET A 263 -36.09 -8.05 -16.22
N TYR A 264 -35.95 -7.10 -17.14
CA TYR A 264 -34.83 -7.04 -18.09
C TYR A 264 -33.60 -6.28 -17.56
N LEU A 265 -33.73 -5.58 -16.43
CA LEU A 265 -32.73 -4.64 -15.92
C LEU A 265 -31.84 -5.21 -14.82
N ALA A 266 -31.98 -6.49 -14.47
CA ALA A 266 -31.12 -7.15 -13.50
C ALA A 266 -30.62 -8.49 -14.02
N HIS A 267 -29.33 -8.77 -13.81
CA HIS A 267 -28.68 -10.03 -14.17
C HIS A 267 -27.46 -10.28 -13.27
N VAL A 268 -26.97 -11.53 -13.25
CA VAL A 268 -25.75 -11.91 -12.52
C VAL A 268 -24.62 -12.17 -13.51
N ARG A 269 -23.45 -11.62 -13.24
CA ARG A 269 -22.22 -11.87 -14.01
C ARG A 269 -21.27 -12.74 -13.19
N SER A 270 -20.89 -13.87 -13.76
CA SER A 270 -19.77 -14.68 -13.31
C SER A 270 -18.58 -14.39 -14.21
N ILE A 271 -17.49 -13.89 -13.63
CA ILE A 271 -16.29 -13.49 -14.36
C ILE A 271 -15.07 -14.16 -13.77
N ASN A 272 -14.14 -14.57 -14.63
CA ASN A 272 -12.79 -14.91 -14.20
C ASN A 272 -11.99 -13.60 -14.02
N THR A 273 -11.45 -13.39 -12.82
CA THR A 273 -10.76 -12.16 -12.40
C THR A 273 -9.25 -12.18 -12.73
N GLU A 274 -8.74 -13.26 -13.33
CA GLU A 274 -7.31 -13.39 -13.65
C GLU A 274 -6.81 -12.24 -14.55
N GLY A 275 -5.71 -11.60 -14.13
CA GLY A 275 -5.12 -10.44 -14.80
C GLY A 275 -5.70 -9.07 -14.39
N MET A 276 -6.50 -9.01 -13.32
CA MET A 276 -6.99 -7.77 -12.71
C MET A 276 -6.21 -7.42 -11.43
N ALA A 277 -6.14 -6.14 -11.08
CA ALA A 277 -5.40 -5.66 -9.92
C ALA A 277 -5.89 -6.25 -8.57
N ASN A 278 -7.20 -6.48 -8.43
CA ASN A 278 -7.84 -7.05 -7.23
C ASN A 278 -8.04 -8.58 -7.27
N ALA A 279 -7.45 -9.30 -8.23
CA ALA A 279 -7.60 -10.76 -8.38
C ALA A 279 -7.01 -11.60 -7.23
N ALA A 280 -6.48 -10.96 -6.19
CA ALA A 280 -5.74 -11.61 -5.11
C ALA A 280 -6.59 -12.47 -4.16
N LYS A 281 -7.93 -12.36 -4.16
CA LYS A 281 -8.81 -13.10 -3.23
C LYS A 281 -9.46 -14.35 -3.82
N GLU A 282 -10.03 -14.28 -5.02
CA GLU A 282 -10.72 -15.40 -5.68
C GLU A 282 -10.60 -15.28 -7.20
N ASP A 283 -10.29 -16.39 -7.89
CA ASP A 283 -10.09 -16.44 -9.35
C ASP A 283 -11.42 -16.26 -10.14
N ASN A 284 -12.57 -16.45 -9.49
CA ASN A 284 -13.90 -16.25 -10.07
C ASN A 284 -14.75 -15.34 -9.16
N GLY A 285 -15.21 -14.20 -9.68
CA GLY A 285 -16.14 -13.32 -8.99
C GLY A 285 -17.57 -13.49 -9.51
N LEU A 286 -18.55 -13.62 -8.60
CA LEU A 286 -19.97 -13.52 -8.91
C LEU A 286 -20.51 -12.17 -8.45
N TYR A 287 -21.10 -11.41 -9.37
CA TYR A 287 -21.65 -10.09 -9.08
C TYR A 287 -23.07 -9.96 -9.63
N SER A 288 -24.00 -9.40 -8.85
CA SER A 288 -25.30 -9.00 -9.39
C SER A 288 -25.25 -7.54 -9.87
N VAL A 289 -25.95 -7.23 -10.96
CA VAL A 289 -25.96 -5.91 -11.59
C VAL A 289 -27.39 -5.45 -11.78
N VAL A 290 -27.69 -4.20 -11.42
CA VAL A 290 -28.99 -3.55 -11.66
C VAL A 290 -28.78 -2.29 -12.51
N LEU A 291 -29.57 -2.17 -13.57
CA LEU A 291 -29.46 -1.18 -14.64
C LEU A 291 -30.58 -0.13 -14.55
N SER A 292 -30.29 1.10 -14.95
CA SER A 292 -31.30 2.08 -15.33
C SER A 292 -31.79 1.84 -16.76
N HIS A 293 -33.01 2.28 -17.05
CA HIS A 293 -33.61 2.33 -18.38
C HIS A 293 -33.75 3.76 -18.92
N ARG A 294 -33.29 4.75 -18.15
CA ARG A 294 -33.38 6.18 -18.45
C ARG A 294 -32.00 6.78 -18.70
N VAL A 295 -31.88 7.58 -19.77
CA VAL A 295 -30.62 8.26 -20.18
C VAL A 295 -30.51 9.67 -19.59
N GLY A 296 -29.31 10.28 -19.73
CA GLY A 296 -29.07 11.66 -19.33
C GLY A 296 -29.92 12.68 -20.11
N PRO A 297 -29.95 13.96 -19.70
CA PRO A 297 -30.68 15.01 -20.40
C PRO A 297 -30.11 15.25 -21.81
N LEU A 298 -30.97 15.14 -22.82
CA LEU A 298 -30.61 15.33 -24.24
C LEU A 298 -30.70 16.81 -24.69
N ASP A 299 -31.46 17.65 -23.98
CA ASP A 299 -31.71 19.06 -24.34
C ASP A 299 -30.59 20.02 -23.90
N LYS A 300 -29.71 19.60 -22.98
CA LYS A 300 -28.70 20.46 -22.37
C LYS A 300 -27.33 20.21 -23.00
N HIS A 301 -26.72 21.26 -23.56
CA HIS A 301 -25.37 21.22 -24.13
C HIS A 301 -24.26 21.48 -23.08
N GLU A 302 -24.64 21.84 -21.85
CA GLU A 302 -23.70 22.03 -20.74
C GLU A 302 -23.64 20.78 -19.85
N PRO A 303 -22.47 20.46 -19.25
CA PRO A 303 -22.35 19.37 -18.29
C PRO A 303 -23.36 19.52 -17.13
N THR A 304 -24.32 18.61 -17.06
CA THR A 304 -25.47 18.72 -16.14
C THR A 304 -25.39 17.66 -15.03
N PRO A 305 -25.58 18.02 -13.74
CA PRO A 305 -25.64 17.04 -12.67
C PRO A 305 -26.92 16.20 -12.75
N VAL A 306 -26.75 14.89 -12.62
CA VAL A 306 -27.80 13.88 -12.66
C VAL A 306 -27.63 12.97 -11.44
N ILE A 307 -28.75 12.50 -10.87
CA ILE A 307 -28.79 11.76 -9.62
C ILE A 307 -29.42 10.41 -9.88
N ALA A 308 -28.76 9.34 -9.42
CA ALA A 308 -29.26 7.98 -9.51
C ALA A 308 -29.72 7.51 -8.12
N HIS A 309 -30.93 6.96 -8.04
CA HIS A 309 -31.54 6.40 -6.84
C HIS A 309 -31.88 4.93 -7.06
N LEU A 310 -31.32 4.07 -6.20
CA LEU A 310 -31.78 2.69 -6.05
C LEU A 310 -33.06 2.71 -5.21
N VAL A 311 -34.17 2.29 -5.80
CA VAL A 311 -35.50 2.30 -5.19
C VAL A 311 -36.02 0.88 -4.98
N SER A 312 -36.88 0.71 -3.97
CA SER A 312 -37.62 -0.54 -3.76
C SER A 312 -38.88 -0.58 -4.64
N LEU A 313 -39.08 -1.70 -5.33
CA LEU A 313 -40.29 -1.98 -6.12
C LEU A 313 -41.38 -2.70 -5.33
N GLU A 314 -41.09 -3.12 -4.10
CA GLU A 314 -42.05 -3.82 -3.23
C GLU A 314 -43.33 -2.98 -3.07
N GLY A 315 -44.53 -3.56 -3.07
CA GLY A 315 -45.76 -2.79 -2.82
C GLY A 315 -46.22 -1.80 -3.91
N ILE A 316 -45.46 -1.58 -5.00
CA ILE A 316 -45.91 -0.72 -6.13
C ILE A 316 -47.11 -1.33 -6.86
N GLU A 317 -47.12 -2.64 -7.14
CA GLU A 317 -48.27 -3.34 -7.75
C GLU A 317 -49.55 -3.24 -6.89
N LYS A 318 -49.40 -3.10 -5.56
CA LYS A 318 -50.52 -3.02 -4.60
C LYS A 318 -51.08 -1.60 -4.44
N MET A 319 -50.46 -0.61 -5.08
CA MET A 319 -50.88 0.78 -5.04
C MET A 319 -52.20 0.97 -5.79
N SER A 320 -53.04 1.92 -5.35
CA SER A 320 -54.26 2.25 -6.08
C SER A 320 -53.95 2.82 -7.47
N TRP A 321 -54.45 2.16 -8.53
CA TRP A 321 -54.27 2.58 -9.92
C TRP A 321 -55.64 2.93 -10.56
N PRO A 322 -55.74 4.03 -11.34
CA PRO A 322 -54.74 5.06 -11.60
C PRO A 322 -54.45 5.92 -10.36
N VAL A 323 -53.23 6.47 -10.27
CA VAL A 323 -52.83 7.37 -9.17
C VAL A 323 -53.79 8.56 -9.11
N ASN A 324 -54.28 8.88 -7.89
CA ASN A 324 -55.28 9.93 -7.66
C ASN A 324 -54.88 11.28 -8.29
N SER A 325 -55.84 11.96 -8.91
CA SER A 325 -55.61 13.25 -9.59
C SER A 325 -55.21 14.40 -8.68
N ASN A 326 -55.49 14.29 -7.38
CA ASN A 326 -55.10 15.30 -6.40
C ASN A 326 -53.66 15.13 -5.88
N SER A 327 -52.98 14.03 -6.23
CA SER A 327 -51.61 13.78 -5.79
C SER A 327 -50.60 14.49 -6.71
N LYS A 328 -49.78 15.36 -6.14
CA LYS A 328 -48.68 16.06 -6.84
C LYS A 328 -47.45 15.16 -6.96
N TYR A 329 -47.11 14.47 -5.88
CA TYR A 329 -45.92 13.64 -5.75
C TYR A 329 -46.25 12.19 -5.38
N VAL A 330 -45.35 11.27 -5.72
CA VAL A 330 -45.34 9.87 -5.30
C VAL A 330 -44.10 9.62 -4.46
N ALA A 331 -44.28 9.17 -3.22
CA ALA A 331 -43.18 8.89 -2.30
C ALA A 331 -42.67 7.46 -2.49
N ILE A 332 -41.37 7.30 -2.75
CA ILE A 332 -40.72 6.00 -2.97
C ILE A 332 -39.49 5.89 -2.06
N PRO A 333 -39.30 4.77 -1.34
CA PRO A 333 -38.08 4.56 -0.55
C PRO A 333 -36.85 4.37 -1.46
N SER A 334 -35.78 5.10 -1.14
CA SER A 334 -34.48 5.02 -1.79
C SER A 334 -33.46 4.40 -0.83
N LEU A 335 -32.83 3.31 -1.26
CA LEU A 335 -31.87 2.54 -0.45
C LEU A 335 -30.43 3.02 -0.61
N HIS A 336 -30.11 3.57 -1.77
CA HIS A 336 -28.80 4.09 -2.10
C HIS A 336 -28.94 5.19 -3.16
N SER A 337 -28.12 6.24 -3.07
CA SER A 337 -28.14 7.33 -4.04
C SER A 337 -26.76 7.93 -4.27
N TRP A 338 -26.51 8.40 -5.49
CA TRP A 338 -25.29 9.12 -5.84
C TRP A 338 -25.53 10.07 -7.02
N SER A 339 -24.67 11.09 -7.16
CA SER A 339 -24.75 12.08 -8.24
C SER A 339 -23.56 11.97 -9.21
N TYR A 340 -23.80 12.09 -10.51
CA TYR A 340 -22.79 12.14 -11.56
C TYR A 340 -23.08 13.28 -12.55
N ILE A 341 -22.14 13.56 -13.46
CA ILE A 341 -22.28 14.62 -14.45
C ILE A 341 -22.58 13.99 -15.82
N SER A 342 -23.70 14.37 -16.43
CA SER A 342 -24.00 14.02 -17.82
C SER A 342 -23.24 14.96 -18.74
N LEU A 343 -22.32 14.41 -19.53
CA LEU A 343 -21.51 15.13 -20.51
C LEU A 343 -22.25 15.20 -21.85
N PRO A 344 -22.11 16.31 -22.59
CA PRO A 344 -22.74 16.47 -23.90
C PRO A 344 -22.20 15.46 -24.93
N PRO A 345 -22.92 15.24 -26.06
CA PRO A 345 -22.57 14.24 -27.07
C PRO A 345 -21.18 14.41 -27.71
N ASP A 346 -20.63 15.62 -27.73
CA ASP A 346 -19.34 15.94 -28.37
C ASP A 346 -18.10 15.61 -27.51
N PHE A 347 -18.28 15.03 -26.32
CA PHE A 347 -17.18 14.75 -25.40
C PHE A 347 -16.30 13.58 -25.88
N VAL A 348 -14.99 13.68 -25.61
CA VAL A 348 -13.98 12.65 -25.94
C VAL A 348 -14.30 11.35 -25.19
N GLY A 349 -14.72 10.32 -25.92
CA GLY A 349 -15.04 9.02 -25.34
C GLY A 349 -13.80 8.22 -24.92
N ILE A 350 -14.04 7.09 -24.27
CA ILE A 350 -12.97 6.16 -23.84
C ILE A 350 -12.15 5.66 -25.04
N ARG A 351 -12.81 5.49 -26.19
CA ARG A 351 -12.17 5.06 -27.43
C ARG A 351 -11.09 6.05 -27.88
N GLU A 352 -11.42 7.33 -27.91
CA GLU A 352 -10.51 8.40 -28.33
C GLU A 352 -9.35 8.54 -27.34
N MET A 353 -9.60 8.36 -26.04
CA MET A 353 -8.56 8.31 -25.00
C MET A 353 -7.58 7.15 -25.24
N MET A 354 -8.08 5.93 -25.53
CA MET A 354 -7.22 4.78 -25.84
C MET A 354 -6.38 5.00 -27.11
N VAL A 355 -6.95 5.63 -28.14
CA VAL A 355 -6.22 5.99 -29.37
C VAL A 355 -5.12 7.01 -29.07
N HIS A 356 -5.42 8.04 -28.27
CA HIS A 356 -4.42 9.03 -27.85
C HIS A 356 -3.29 8.38 -27.04
N LEU A 357 -3.63 7.44 -26.15
CA LEU A 357 -2.66 6.68 -25.38
C LEU A 357 -1.73 5.85 -26.29
N GLY A 358 -2.28 5.20 -27.32
CA GLY A 358 -1.51 4.47 -28.32
C GLY A 358 -0.56 5.36 -29.13
N ASN A 359 -0.96 6.60 -29.44
CA ASN A 359 -0.13 7.57 -30.17
C ASN A 359 0.99 8.18 -29.31
N THR A 360 0.88 8.11 -27.98
CA THR A 360 1.81 8.74 -27.05
C THR A 360 2.78 7.76 -26.40
N VAL A 361 2.86 6.51 -26.87
CA VAL A 361 3.79 5.49 -26.35
C VAL A 361 5.25 5.90 -26.61
N ASP A 362 6.07 5.98 -25.56
CA ASP A 362 7.52 6.23 -25.65
C ASP A 362 8.23 5.58 -24.44
N VAL A 363 9.54 5.80 -24.30
CA VAL A 363 10.34 5.43 -23.13
C VAL A 363 10.36 6.54 -22.07
N LEU A 364 10.64 6.19 -20.80
CA LEU A 364 10.70 7.12 -19.67
C LEU A 364 11.93 8.04 -19.76
N ARG A 365 11.80 9.14 -20.51
CA ARG A 365 12.83 10.17 -20.70
C ARG A 365 12.19 11.53 -21.02
N VAL A 366 13.04 12.55 -21.12
CA VAL A 366 12.65 13.87 -21.64
C VAL A 366 12.06 13.73 -23.05
N SER A 367 11.00 14.51 -23.33
CA SER A 367 10.34 14.54 -24.65
C SER A 367 11.34 14.79 -25.80
N PRO A 368 11.22 14.08 -26.92
CA PRO A 368 12.12 14.22 -28.07
C PRO A 368 12.14 15.66 -28.62
N THR A 369 11.01 16.37 -28.57
CA THR A 369 10.92 17.78 -29.01
C THR A 369 11.87 18.69 -28.25
N VAL A 370 12.04 18.45 -26.94
CA VAL A 370 12.97 19.22 -26.10
C VAL A 370 14.41 18.86 -26.44
N LEU A 371 14.70 17.57 -26.66
CA LEU A 371 16.04 17.08 -27.00
C LEU A 371 16.52 17.66 -28.35
N ASP A 372 15.64 17.71 -29.35
CA ASP A 372 15.97 18.29 -30.66
C ASP A 372 16.17 19.81 -30.58
N GLY A 373 15.35 20.50 -29.78
CA GLY A 373 15.55 21.93 -29.49
C GLY A 373 16.91 22.23 -28.84
N LEU A 374 17.35 21.38 -27.91
CA LEU A 374 18.66 21.50 -27.27
C LEU A 374 19.83 21.23 -28.23
N ARG A 375 19.69 20.24 -29.13
CA ARG A 375 20.68 19.95 -30.18
C ARG A 375 20.90 21.15 -31.10
N VAL A 376 19.81 21.79 -31.53
CA VAL A 376 19.87 22.98 -32.40
C VAL A 376 20.54 24.15 -31.67
N LYS A 377 20.22 24.35 -30.38
CA LYS A 377 20.70 25.50 -29.60
C LYS A 377 22.19 25.44 -29.25
N TYR A 378 22.71 24.27 -28.90
CA TYR A 378 24.06 24.13 -28.32
C TYR A 378 25.09 23.45 -29.25
N GLY A 379 24.66 22.97 -30.42
CA GLY A 379 25.55 22.33 -31.41
C GLY A 379 26.38 21.18 -30.82
N LYS A 380 27.65 21.05 -31.26
CA LYS A 380 28.56 19.96 -30.84
C LYS A 380 28.91 19.98 -29.34
N GLY A 381 28.90 21.16 -28.70
CA GLY A 381 29.20 21.28 -27.26
C GLY A 381 28.11 20.73 -26.34
N GLY A 382 26.85 20.71 -26.82
CA GLY A 382 25.71 20.19 -26.07
C GLY A 382 25.41 18.70 -26.30
N GLU A 383 26.09 18.05 -27.25
CA GLU A 383 25.78 16.68 -27.66
C GLU A 383 25.94 15.68 -26.52
N ARG A 384 26.99 15.83 -25.68
CA ARG A 384 27.19 14.98 -24.51
C ARG A 384 26.07 15.12 -23.47
N VAL A 385 25.57 16.34 -23.24
CA VAL A 385 24.46 16.60 -22.32
C VAL A 385 23.17 15.99 -22.86
N VAL A 386 22.90 16.18 -24.16
CA VAL A 386 21.73 15.57 -24.81
C VAL A 386 21.78 14.05 -24.74
N ASN A 387 22.95 13.43 -24.94
CA ASN A 387 23.12 11.99 -24.82
C ASN A 387 22.84 11.51 -23.38
N ARG A 388 23.28 12.27 -22.36
CA ARG A 388 22.97 11.97 -20.95
C ARG A 388 21.47 12.11 -20.64
N LEU A 389 20.81 13.16 -21.14
CA LEU A 389 19.35 13.31 -21.01
C LEU A 389 18.60 12.17 -21.72
N GLN A 390 19.12 11.70 -22.88
CA GLN A 390 18.60 10.54 -23.59
C GLN A 390 18.74 9.24 -22.82
N ASP A 391 19.79 9.10 -22.01
CA ASP A 391 20.02 7.98 -21.08
C ASP A 391 19.20 8.08 -19.78
N GLY A 392 18.34 9.09 -19.65
CA GLY A 392 17.42 9.30 -18.53
C GLY A 392 17.98 10.12 -17.37
N TYR A 393 19.18 10.69 -17.50
CA TYR A 393 19.74 11.58 -16.48
C TYR A 393 19.02 12.92 -16.46
N THR A 394 18.90 13.51 -15.26
CA THR A 394 18.52 14.91 -15.08
C THR A 394 19.60 15.64 -14.27
N LEU A 395 19.61 16.97 -14.36
CA LEU A 395 20.49 17.82 -13.58
C LEU A 395 19.79 18.24 -12.30
N THR A 396 20.41 17.97 -11.17
CA THR A 396 19.88 18.29 -9.84
C THR A 396 20.81 19.21 -9.09
N ARG A 397 20.23 20.03 -8.21
CA ARG A 397 20.99 20.84 -7.26
C ARG A 397 21.51 19.93 -6.15
N TYR A 398 22.81 19.80 -6.04
CA TYR A 398 23.48 18.94 -5.06
C TYR A 398 24.24 19.77 -4.04
N ARG A 399 24.14 19.39 -2.77
CA ARG A 399 24.95 19.97 -1.69
C ARG A 399 25.98 18.93 -1.27
N THR A 400 27.25 19.29 -1.35
CA THR A 400 28.37 18.42 -0.93
C THR A 400 28.38 18.24 0.58
N GLN A 401 29.14 17.27 1.08
CA GLN A 401 29.35 17.09 2.53
C GLN A 401 29.99 18.32 3.19
N THR A 402 30.76 19.11 2.44
CA THR A 402 31.35 20.37 2.90
C THR A 402 30.34 21.54 2.94
N GLY A 403 29.11 21.33 2.47
CA GLY A 403 28.04 22.34 2.46
C GLY A 403 27.96 23.18 1.19
N GLU A 404 28.91 23.03 0.26
CA GLU A 404 28.93 23.74 -1.02
C GLU A 404 27.78 23.29 -1.91
N VAL A 405 27.21 24.23 -2.66
CA VAL A 405 26.11 23.96 -3.60
C VAL A 405 26.68 23.88 -5.00
N THR A 406 26.51 22.72 -5.65
CA THR A 406 26.95 22.44 -7.01
C THR A 406 25.83 21.75 -7.80
N ALA A 407 26.03 21.55 -9.10
CA ALA A 407 25.15 20.74 -9.93
C ALA A 407 25.67 19.30 -9.97
N ALA A 408 24.76 18.33 -9.93
CA ALA A 408 25.09 16.92 -10.13
C ALA A 408 24.10 16.27 -11.10
N MET A 409 24.57 15.24 -11.80
CA MET A 409 23.69 14.38 -12.58
C MET A 409 23.08 13.31 -11.68
N MET A 410 21.79 13.06 -11.85
CA MET A 410 21.07 12.02 -11.13
C MET A 410 20.11 11.30 -12.07
N ARG A 411 20.00 9.99 -11.87
CA ARG A 411 19.04 9.11 -12.51
C ARG A 411 18.37 8.22 -11.46
N GLY A 412 17.13 7.79 -11.73
CA GLY A 412 16.44 6.79 -10.91
C GLY A 412 16.86 5.35 -11.26
N PRO A 413 16.22 4.33 -10.65
CA PRO A 413 16.39 2.94 -11.08
C PRO A 413 15.80 2.68 -12.47
N LEU A 414 14.95 3.57 -12.98
CA LEU A 414 14.18 3.36 -14.20
C LEU A 414 14.86 4.07 -15.37
N THR A 415 15.36 3.31 -16.33
CA THR A 415 16.22 3.80 -17.41
C THR A 415 15.58 3.56 -18.78
N PRO A 416 15.73 4.49 -19.73
CA PRO A 416 15.22 4.30 -21.09
C PRO A 416 16.06 3.28 -21.89
N ASN A 417 17.36 3.20 -21.61
CA ASN A 417 18.31 2.30 -22.25
C ASN A 417 18.79 1.22 -21.28
N LEU A 418 19.22 0.06 -21.81
CA LEU A 418 19.86 -0.99 -21.02
C LEU A 418 21.23 -0.50 -20.53
N VAL A 419 21.45 -0.60 -19.22
CA VAL A 419 22.72 -0.22 -18.59
C VAL A 419 23.63 -1.45 -18.56
N PRO A 420 24.91 -1.33 -18.95
CA PRO A 420 25.86 -2.42 -18.83
C PRO A 420 25.97 -2.91 -17.37
N ASP A 421 25.97 -4.23 -17.20
CA ASP A 421 26.10 -4.91 -15.91
C ASP A 421 27.19 -5.98 -16.04
N PRO A 422 28.31 -5.92 -15.27
CA PRO A 422 28.74 -4.85 -14.36
C PRO A 422 29.11 -3.54 -15.07
N LEU A 423 28.93 -2.39 -14.40
CA LEU A 423 29.36 -1.06 -14.93
C LEU A 423 30.84 -1.01 -15.36
N MET A 424 31.71 -1.78 -14.69
CA MET A 424 33.11 -1.93 -15.09
C MET A 424 33.56 -3.39 -14.89
N SER A 425 34.14 -4.01 -15.93
CA SER A 425 34.74 -5.36 -15.83
C SER A 425 35.90 -5.47 -14.82
N LYS A 426 36.42 -4.33 -14.33
CA LYS A 426 37.42 -4.25 -13.26
C LYS A 426 36.84 -4.20 -11.84
N TRP A 427 35.54 -3.98 -11.67
CA TRP A 427 34.92 -3.88 -10.34
C TRP A 427 35.06 -5.20 -9.57
N ASN A 428 34.90 -6.33 -10.26
CA ASN A 428 35.12 -7.67 -9.73
C ASN A 428 36.55 -7.97 -9.23
N ARG A 429 37.55 -7.10 -9.52
CA ARG A 429 38.94 -7.30 -9.07
C ARG A 429 39.25 -6.69 -7.72
N LEU A 430 38.49 -5.70 -7.26
CA LEU A 430 38.60 -5.16 -5.90
C LEU A 430 37.46 -5.77 -5.07
N LYS A 431 37.76 -6.77 -4.24
CA LYS A 431 36.79 -7.39 -3.31
C LYS A 431 36.47 -6.51 -2.09
N SER A 432 36.51 -5.19 -2.23
CA SER A 432 36.22 -4.28 -1.13
C SER A 432 34.79 -3.76 -1.26
N LEU A 433 34.06 -3.70 -0.16
CA LEU A 433 32.68 -3.24 -0.16
C LEU A 433 32.63 -1.76 0.20
N SER A 434 31.73 -1.00 -0.42
CA SER A 434 31.52 0.39 -0.01
C SER A 434 30.98 0.47 1.42
N ASN A 435 31.61 1.32 2.22
CA ASN A 435 31.19 1.65 3.59
C ASN A 435 30.51 3.02 3.66
N CYS A 436 30.65 3.84 2.62
CA CYS A 436 29.95 5.10 2.49
C CYS A 436 29.47 5.36 1.07
N GLY A 437 28.28 5.94 0.91
CA GLY A 437 27.74 6.23 -0.43
C GLY A 437 28.61 7.16 -1.27
N THR A 438 29.55 7.93 -0.70
CA THR A 438 30.49 8.76 -1.47
C THR A 438 31.43 7.93 -2.34
N ASP A 439 31.73 6.69 -1.94
CA ASP A 439 32.59 5.77 -2.71
C ASP A 439 32.00 5.44 -4.10
N LEU A 440 30.68 5.64 -4.26
CA LEU A 440 29.92 5.34 -5.47
C LEU A 440 29.62 6.57 -6.32
N GLN A 441 30.29 7.70 -6.09
CA GLN A 441 30.20 8.89 -6.95
C GLN A 441 31.07 8.71 -8.19
N ILE A 442 30.48 8.97 -9.36
CA ILE A 442 31.17 8.82 -10.65
C ILE A 442 31.35 10.22 -11.25
N ILE A 443 32.56 10.58 -11.70
CA ILE A 443 32.78 11.87 -12.36
C ILE A 443 32.74 11.68 -13.88
N ASP A 444 31.88 12.42 -14.58
CA ASP A 444 31.92 12.44 -16.05
C ASP A 444 33.15 13.25 -16.51
N GLN A 445 34.13 12.56 -17.09
CA GLN A 445 35.40 13.18 -17.50
C GLN A 445 35.25 14.28 -18.56
N HIS A 446 34.17 14.28 -19.36
CA HIS A 446 33.96 15.28 -20.41
C HIS A 446 33.25 16.53 -19.88
N LEU A 447 32.35 16.37 -18.92
CA LEU A 447 31.53 17.46 -18.38
C LEU A 447 32.07 18.02 -17.05
N GLY A 448 32.89 17.26 -16.34
CA GLY A 448 33.35 17.61 -14.99
C GLY A 448 32.25 17.63 -13.94
N VAL A 449 31.05 17.15 -14.26
CA VAL A 449 29.90 17.10 -13.35
C VAL A 449 29.86 15.73 -12.66
N PRO A 450 29.67 15.67 -11.33
CA PRO A 450 29.53 14.41 -10.61
C PRO A 450 28.16 13.78 -10.89
N ASP A 451 28.15 12.48 -11.12
CA ASP A 451 26.99 11.60 -11.11
C ASP A 451 26.84 10.99 -9.72
N ILE A 452 25.72 11.33 -9.08
CA ILE A 452 25.39 10.91 -7.71
C ILE A 452 24.38 9.76 -7.68
N THR A 453 24.05 9.15 -8.83
CA THR A 453 22.99 8.13 -8.97
C THR A 453 23.15 6.96 -7.99
N TYR A 454 24.30 6.28 -8.01
CA TYR A 454 24.57 5.11 -7.14
C TYR A 454 24.85 5.51 -5.70
N SER A 455 25.47 6.68 -5.49
CA SER A 455 25.66 7.28 -4.17
C SER A 455 24.33 7.51 -3.44
N ALA A 456 23.35 8.08 -4.15
CA ALA A 456 22.02 8.32 -3.62
C ALA A 456 21.25 7.02 -3.38
N ALA A 457 21.36 6.03 -4.28
CA ALA A 457 20.75 4.71 -4.12
C ALA A 457 21.23 4.01 -2.85
N TRP A 458 22.54 4.02 -2.60
CA TRP A 458 23.14 3.41 -1.42
C TRP A 458 22.68 4.08 -0.12
N GLN A 459 22.67 5.41 -0.08
CA GLN A 459 22.17 6.13 1.10
C GLN A 459 20.67 5.90 1.32
N LEU A 460 19.88 5.86 0.25
CA LEU A 460 18.45 5.54 0.32
C LEU A 460 18.23 4.15 0.90
N GLY A 461 18.98 3.14 0.43
CA GLY A 461 18.88 1.78 0.95
C GLY A 461 19.17 1.69 2.44
N LYS A 462 20.21 2.38 2.90
CA LYS A 462 20.54 2.48 4.33
C LYS A 462 19.44 3.16 5.13
N LEU A 463 18.87 4.27 4.63
CA LEU A 463 17.78 4.99 5.30
C LEU A 463 16.49 4.16 5.36
N LEU A 464 16.11 3.50 4.26
CA LEU A 464 14.93 2.62 4.21
C LEU A 464 15.08 1.44 5.18
N ALA A 465 16.27 0.88 5.29
CA ALA A 465 16.54 -0.19 6.24
C ALA A 465 16.50 0.30 7.69
N LEU A 466 17.05 1.47 8.00
CA LEU A 466 16.97 2.09 9.34
C LEU A 466 15.53 2.45 9.74
N ALA A 467 14.68 2.81 8.77
CA ALA A 467 13.27 3.08 9.00
C ALA A 467 12.47 1.82 9.37
N ASP A 468 12.93 0.63 8.95
CA ASP A 468 12.30 -0.65 9.25
C ASP A 468 12.96 -1.33 10.47
N GLN A 469 12.31 -1.18 11.63
CA GLN A 469 12.77 -1.78 12.88
C GLN A 469 12.80 -3.32 12.83
N GLY A 470 11.85 -3.94 12.14
CA GLY A 470 11.74 -5.40 12.04
C GLY A 470 12.91 -5.98 11.24
N PHE A 471 13.20 -5.37 10.09
CA PHE A 471 14.36 -5.70 9.26
C PHE A 471 15.68 -5.48 10.01
N CYS A 472 15.89 -4.31 10.62
CA CYS A 472 17.12 -4.00 11.36
C CYS A 472 17.40 -5.01 12.49
N ALA A 473 16.37 -5.39 13.25
CA ALA A 473 16.48 -6.34 14.33
C ALA A 473 16.78 -7.76 13.83
N ALA A 474 16.16 -8.19 12.72
CA ALA A 474 16.43 -9.48 12.08
C ALA A 474 17.85 -9.54 11.50
N LEU A 475 18.26 -8.52 10.74
CA LEU A 475 19.61 -8.42 10.17
C LEU A 475 20.69 -8.42 11.26
N SER A 476 20.49 -7.66 12.34
CA SER A 476 21.45 -7.62 13.46
C SER A 476 21.59 -8.99 14.15
N ARG A 477 20.49 -9.73 14.31
CA ARG A 477 20.51 -11.10 14.87
C ARG A 477 21.20 -12.09 13.93
N LEU A 478 20.86 -12.03 12.64
CA LEU A 478 21.48 -12.84 11.60
C LEU A 478 23.01 -12.63 11.55
N ARG A 479 23.45 -11.37 11.51
CA ARG A 479 24.88 -11.00 11.50
C ARG A 479 25.61 -11.53 12.75
N LYS A 480 25.02 -11.34 13.95
CA LYS A 480 25.57 -11.86 15.21
C LYS A 480 25.70 -13.38 15.22
N GLN A 481 24.71 -14.10 14.70
CA GLN A 481 24.77 -15.56 14.60
C GLN A 481 25.90 -16.00 13.67
N ILE A 482 25.96 -15.45 12.45
CA ILE A 482 27.01 -15.77 11.48
C ILE A 482 28.39 -15.50 12.08
N GLN A 483 28.59 -14.31 12.67
CA GLN A 483 29.86 -13.94 13.28
C GLN A 483 30.24 -14.87 14.44
N LYS A 484 29.34 -15.09 15.41
CA LYS A 484 29.62 -15.92 16.59
C LYS A 484 30.02 -17.35 16.20
N PHE A 485 29.29 -17.97 15.28
CA PHE A 485 29.60 -19.34 14.85
C PHE A 485 30.86 -19.39 13.98
N ALA A 486 31.09 -18.41 13.10
CA ALA A 486 32.28 -18.37 12.27
C ALA A 486 33.56 -18.11 13.10
N ASP A 487 33.50 -17.23 14.10
CA ASP A 487 34.58 -16.99 15.05
C ASP A 487 34.90 -18.25 15.86
N ASN A 488 33.87 -18.92 16.39
CA ASN A 488 34.07 -20.13 17.19
C ASN A 488 34.69 -21.27 16.36
N HIS A 489 34.20 -21.51 15.14
CA HIS A 489 34.76 -22.55 14.27
C HIS A 489 36.16 -22.22 13.77
N SER A 490 36.43 -20.96 13.41
CA SER A 490 37.78 -20.55 12.96
C SER A 490 38.81 -20.66 14.09
N LYS A 491 38.46 -20.26 15.32
CA LYS A 491 39.30 -20.44 16.51
C LYS A 491 39.49 -21.92 16.86
N ALA A 492 38.44 -22.73 16.74
CA ALA A 492 38.52 -24.17 16.96
C ALA A 492 39.44 -24.85 15.93
N ASP A 493 39.40 -24.47 14.65
CA ASP A 493 40.28 -25.01 13.61
C ASP A 493 41.75 -24.65 13.85
N GLU A 494 42.02 -23.40 14.25
CA GLU A 494 43.39 -22.97 14.59
C GLU A 494 43.91 -23.69 15.84
N ALA A 495 43.07 -23.80 16.88
CA ALA A 495 43.41 -24.54 18.09
C ALA A 495 43.58 -26.05 17.82
N ARG A 496 42.80 -26.63 16.91
CA ARG A 496 42.93 -28.03 16.47
C ARG A 496 44.24 -28.24 15.70
N ALA A 497 44.61 -27.31 14.81
CA ALA A 497 45.87 -27.37 14.08
C ALA A 497 47.10 -27.36 15.01
N LYS A 498 46.99 -26.73 16.19
CA LYS A 498 48.02 -26.73 17.23
C LYS A 498 47.83 -27.81 18.31
N GLY A 499 46.88 -28.74 18.14
CA GLY A 499 46.62 -29.84 19.08
C GLY A 499 46.01 -29.43 20.43
N ALA A 500 45.49 -28.20 20.54
CA ALA A 500 44.94 -27.61 21.76
C ALA A 500 43.39 -27.66 21.83
N TYR A 501 42.72 -28.21 20.81
CA TYR A 501 41.26 -28.35 20.74
C TYR A 501 40.85 -29.77 20.35
N LEU A 502 39.87 -30.31 21.09
CA LEU A 502 39.21 -31.59 20.84
C LEU A 502 37.71 -31.32 20.76
N ASP A 503 37.06 -31.83 19.72
CA ASP A 503 35.59 -31.74 19.64
C ASP A 503 34.93 -32.66 20.69
N HIS A 504 33.66 -32.43 21.04
CA HIS A 504 32.96 -33.23 22.05
C HIS A 504 32.97 -34.72 21.70
N GLY A 505 32.76 -35.07 20.43
CA GLY A 505 32.83 -36.45 19.95
C GLY A 505 34.24 -37.05 20.02
N GLU A 506 35.26 -36.25 19.72
CA GLU A 506 36.67 -36.66 19.79
C GLU A 506 37.14 -36.81 21.24
N ALA A 507 36.70 -35.93 22.13
CA ALA A 507 36.95 -36.00 23.57
C ALA A 507 36.29 -37.26 24.17
N LEU A 508 35.05 -37.56 23.78
CA LEU A 508 34.36 -38.79 24.17
C LEU A 508 35.09 -40.04 23.63
N ALA A 509 35.59 -39.99 22.39
CA ALA A 509 36.38 -41.07 21.80
C ALA A 509 37.77 -41.22 22.43
N ALA A 510 38.34 -40.15 22.99
CA ALA A 510 39.64 -40.14 23.68
C ALA A 510 39.55 -40.56 25.16
N LEU A 511 38.37 -40.52 25.80
CA LEU A 511 38.17 -40.94 27.19
C LEU A 511 38.68 -42.36 27.51
N PRO A 512 38.48 -43.39 26.66
CA PRO A 512 39.00 -44.73 26.91
C PRO A 512 40.53 -44.80 26.92
N GLU A 513 41.22 -44.00 26.10
CA GLU A 513 42.69 -43.92 26.11
C GLU A 513 43.20 -43.14 27.32
N ALA A 514 42.54 -42.04 27.68
CA ALA A 514 42.86 -41.28 28.89
C ALA A 514 42.68 -42.15 30.15
N ALA A 515 41.64 -42.98 30.20
CA ALA A 515 41.44 -43.95 31.29
C ALA A 515 42.53 -45.02 31.34
N LYS A 516 43.00 -45.52 30.18
CA LYS A 516 44.16 -46.44 30.11
C LYS A 516 45.45 -45.77 30.57
N PHE A 517 45.67 -44.50 30.23
CA PHE A 517 46.82 -43.71 30.68
C PHE A 517 46.79 -43.42 32.19
N ILE A 518 45.63 -43.08 32.75
CA ILE A 518 45.50 -42.90 34.21
C ILE A 518 45.74 -44.23 34.94
N ARG A 519 45.26 -45.35 34.38
CA ARG A 519 45.53 -46.69 34.93
C ARG A 519 47.01 -47.05 34.87
N SER A 520 47.73 -46.69 33.81
CA SER A 520 49.19 -46.96 33.71
C SER A 520 50.01 -46.11 34.68
N ILE A 521 49.49 -44.97 35.16
CA ILE A 521 50.11 -44.18 36.25
C ILE A 521 49.98 -44.88 37.61
N GLN A 522 48.96 -45.72 37.81
CA GLN A 522 48.71 -46.43 39.06
C GLN A 522 49.42 -47.79 39.17
N GLU A 523 50.08 -48.26 38.11
CA GLU A 523 50.87 -49.50 38.17
C GLU A 523 52.15 -49.28 39.01
N PRO A 524 52.49 -50.21 39.92
CA PRO A 524 53.65 -50.07 40.80
C PRO A 524 54.94 -50.40 40.03
N ASN A 525 55.38 -49.48 39.17
CA ASN A 525 56.78 -49.26 38.78
C ASN A 525 56.91 -48.02 37.87
N PRO A 526 56.94 -46.80 38.43
CA PRO A 526 56.97 -45.56 37.65
C PRO A 526 58.36 -44.93 37.51
N ILE A 527 59.45 -45.72 37.48
CA ILE A 527 60.82 -45.15 37.43
C ILE A 527 61.62 -45.54 36.17
N GLU A 528 61.30 -46.62 35.45
CA GLU A 528 62.21 -47.10 34.37
C GLU A 528 61.68 -46.95 32.93
N ARG A 529 60.50 -46.38 32.69
CA ARG A 529 59.90 -46.39 31.33
C ARG A 529 59.57 -45.07 30.69
N SER A 530 59.92 -43.95 31.29
CA SER A 530 59.96 -42.69 30.55
C SER A 530 61.25 -41.96 30.88
N LYS A 531 61.88 -41.40 29.85
CA LYS A 531 62.77 -40.26 30.00
C LYS A 531 61.94 -39.09 30.54
N ALA A 532 61.50 -39.19 31.79
CA ALA A 532 60.82 -38.13 32.51
C ALA A 532 61.90 -37.12 32.91
N PRO A 533 61.68 -35.84 32.62
CA PRO A 533 62.71 -34.84 32.79
C PRO A 533 62.90 -34.57 34.29
N ASP A 534 64.14 -34.27 34.66
CA ASP A 534 64.67 -34.05 36.01
C ASP A 534 63.73 -33.19 36.91
N LEU A 535 63.77 -33.33 38.23
CA LEU A 535 62.97 -32.48 39.16
C LEU A 535 63.21 -30.97 38.93
N VAL A 536 64.37 -30.62 38.36
CA VAL A 536 64.73 -29.28 37.90
C VAL A 536 63.86 -28.82 36.72
N SER A 537 63.49 -29.71 35.80
CA SER A 537 62.67 -29.39 34.62
C SER A 537 61.20 -29.09 34.93
N ARG A 538 60.67 -29.51 36.09
CA ARG A 538 59.32 -29.11 36.56
C ARG A 538 59.21 -27.61 36.83
N HIS A 539 60.33 -26.95 37.11
CA HIS A 539 60.40 -25.50 37.33
C HIS A 539 60.58 -24.73 36.01
N PHE A 540 60.99 -25.40 34.93
CA PHE A 540 60.99 -24.87 33.57
C PHE A 540 59.63 -25.14 32.92
N ARG A 541 58.64 -24.30 33.23
CA ARG A 541 57.48 -24.19 32.33
C ARG A 541 58.00 -23.59 31.02
N TYR A 542 57.92 -24.32 29.92
CA TYR A 542 58.00 -23.67 28.61
C TYR A 542 56.89 -22.62 28.58
N ASP A 543 57.23 -21.36 28.32
CA ASP A 543 56.22 -20.34 28.06
C ASP A 543 55.36 -20.87 26.92
N ALA A 544 54.09 -21.17 27.20
CA ALA A 544 53.16 -21.62 26.19
C ALA A 544 53.09 -20.51 25.13
N GLU A 545 53.40 -20.85 23.88
CA GLU A 545 53.32 -19.89 22.77
C GLU A 545 51.91 -19.29 22.79
N GLN A 546 51.82 -17.97 23.00
CA GLN A 546 50.53 -17.30 23.07
C GLN A 546 49.82 -17.48 21.72
N LEU A 547 48.69 -18.17 21.76
CA LEU A 547 47.89 -18.38 20.56
C LEU A 547 47.14 -17.09 20.23
N ASP A 548 47.55 -16.43 19.14
CA ASP A 548 46.80 -15.31 18.61
C ASP A 548 45.48 -15.80 17.98
N LEU A 549 44.42 -15.68 18.76
CA LEU A 549 43.04 -15.99 18.38
C LEU A 549 42.28 -14.77 17.82
N SER A 550 42.98 -13.67 17.54
CA SER A 550 42.39 -12.48 16.95
C SER A 550 42.14 -12.66 15.45
N LEU A 551 41.26 -11.83 14.89
CA LEU A 551 41.00 -11.80 13.44
C LEU A 551 42.20 -11.25 12.63
N ASN A 552 43.19 -10.65 13.29
CA ASN A 552 44.42 -10.18 12.66
C ASN A 552 45.30 -11.34 12.19
N ASN A 553 45.12 -12.55 12.76
CA ASN A 553 45.80 -13.75 12.30
C ASN A 553 45.28 -14.15 10.89
N PRO A 554 46.16 -14.22 9.86
CA PRO A 554 45.75 -14.55 8.49
C PRO A 554 45.05 -15.90 8.33
N SER A 555 45.41 -16.90 9.16
CA SER A 555 44.79 -18.23 9.14
C SER A 555 43.34 -18.17 9.63
N ILE A 556 43.11 -17.48 10.75
CA ILE A 556 41.77 -17.28 11.32
C ILE A 556 40.92 -16.43 10.38
N SER A 557 41.45 -15.34 9.82
CA SER A 557 40.75 -14.50 8.85
C SER A 557 40.29 -15.29 7.61
N ARG A 558 41.13 -16.20 7.08
CA ARG A 558 40.76 -17.07 5.94
C ARG A 558 39.69 -18.09 6.33
N ASN A 559 39.84 -18.75 7.48
CA ASN A 559 38.88 -19.73 7.97
C ASN A 559 37.54 -19.08 8.33
N PHE A 560 37.55 -17.85 8.84
CA PHE A 560 36.36 -17.06 9.13
C PHE A 560 35.55 -16.80 7.85
N VAL A 561 36.19 -16.41 6.74
CA VAL A 561 35.51 -16.25 5.44
C VAL A 561 34.88 -17.57 4.97
N LYS A 562 35.59 -18.70 5.15
CA LYS A 562 35.06 -20.02 4.77
C LYS A 562 33.84 -20.40 5.62
N HIS A 563 33.92 -20.26 6.94
CA HIS A 563 32.85 -20.64 7.86
C HIS A 563 31.65 -19.69 7.78
N SER A 564 31.85 -18.38 7.64
CA SER A 564 30.77 -17.42 7.48
C SER A 564 29.90 -17.73 6.26
N LYS A 565 30.51 -18.11 5.13
CA LYS A 565 29.79 -18.59 3.94
C LYS A 565 28.96 -19.84 4.24
N ALA A 566 29.57 -20.86 4.85
CA ALA A 566 28.89 -22.12 5.17
C ALA A 566 27.71 -21.95 6.14
N ILE A 567 27.88 -21.10 7.16
CA ILE A 567 26.84 -20.79 8.14
C ILE A 567 25.72 -19.98 7.50
N SER A 568 26.06 -18.98 6.68
CA SER A 568 25.07 -18.19 5.94
C SER A 568 24.22 -19.07 5.01
N THR A 569 24.83 -20.01 4.28
CA THR A 569 24.10 -20.95 3.43
C THR A 569 23.19 -21.88 4.25
N LYS A 570 23.60 -22.28 5.45
CA LYS A 570 22.77 -23.09 6.36
C LYS A 570 21.58 -22.29 6.91
N LEU A 571 21.77 -21.01 7.22
CA LEU A 571 20.68 -20.17 7.70
C LEU A 571 19.67 -19.85 6.59
N ALA A 572 20.11 -19.88 5.33
CA ALA A 572 19.29 -19.69 4.14
C ALA A 572 18.53 -20.95 3.66
N SER A 573 18.74 -22.12 4.31
CA SER A 573 18.15 -23.39 3.88
C SER A 573 16.71 -23.58 4.36
N THR A 574 16.05 -24.63 3.86
CA THR A 574 14.72 -25.10 4.31
C THR A 574 14.82 -26.08 5.49
N SER A 575 13.73 -26.24 6.24
CA SER A 575 13.57 -27.31 7.24
C SER A 575 13.05 -28.63 6.66
N ASP A 576 12.33 -28.56 5.55
CA ASP A 576 11.54 -29.69 5.01
C ASP A 576 12.29 -30.49 3.93
N GLY A 577 13.40 -29.96 3.42
CA GLY A 577 14.20 -30.53 2.33
C GLY A 577 15.58 -31.04 2.75
N GLY A 578 16.41 -31.40 1.77
CA GLY A 578 17.80 -31.77 1.99
C GLY A 578 18.64 -30.61 2.56
N PRO A 579 19.83 -30.88 3.12
CA PRO A 579 20.67 -29.85 3.73
C PRO A 579 21.16 -28.75 2.77
N ASP A 580 21.03 -28.96 1.45
CA ASP A 580 21.40 -28.00 0.39
C ASP A 580 20.19 -27.29 -0.25
N ASP A 581 18.96 -27.63 0.13
CA ASP A 581 17.75 -27.00 -0.39
C ASP A 581 17.53 -25.63 0.24
N LEU A 582 17.24 -24.61 -0.58
CA LEU A 582 17.09 -23.23 -0.14
C LEU A 582 15.64 -22.89 0.22
N TYR A 583 15.47 -21.93 1.13
CA TYR A 583 14.17 -21.32 1.38
C TYR A 583 13.71 -20.52 0.14
N ASN A 584 12.45 -20.71 -0.28
CA ASN A 584 11.90 -20.12 -1.50
C ASN A 584 10.47 -19.58 -1.37
N GLU A 585 10.03 -19.25 -0.16
CA GLU A 585 8.70 -18.71 0.17
C GLU A 585 7.51 -19.64 -0.12
N LEU A 586 7.76 -20.81 -0.71
CA LEU A 586 6.80 -21.89 -0.93
C LEU A 586 7.05 -23.07 0.02
N ASN A 587 8.23 -23.12 0.65
CA ASN A 587 8.63 -24.11 1.63
C ASN A 587 8.80 -23.50 3.03
N LYS A 588 9.06 -24.33 4.06
CA LYS A 588 9.27 -23.85 5.42
C LYS A 588 10.73 -23.43 5.67
N PRO A 589 10.97 -22.27 6.29
CA PRO A 589 12.31 -21.76 6.52
C PRO A 589 13.04 -22.48 7.66
N TYR A 590 14.36 -22.62 7.56
CA TYR A 590 15.20 -22.99 8.71
C TYR A 590 15.34 -21.85 9.73
N SER A 591 15.54 -20.62 9.25
CA SER A 591 15.67 -19.41 10.08
C SER A 591 14.57 -18.40 9.78
N THR A 592 13.84 -17.97 10.82
CA THR A 592 12.82 -16.92 10.70
C THR A 592 13.44 -15.55 10.39
N ASP A 593 14.66 -15.28 10.90
CA ASP A 593 15.36 -14.02 10.66
C ASP A 593 15.79 -13.91 9.18
N TRP A 594 16.15 -15.03 8.54
CA TRP A 594 16.46 -15.05 7.11
C TRP A 594 15.24 -14.71 6.24
N VAL A 595 14.05 -15.18 6.60
CA VAL A 595 12.81 -14.86 5.87
C VAL A 595 12.54 -13.37 5.83
N VAL A 596 12.70 -12.68 6.97
CA VAL A 596 12.49 -11.23 7.06
C VAL A 596 13.52 -10.49 6.20
N VAL A 597 14.79 -10.86 6.28
CA VAL A 597 15.87 -10.21 5.50
C VAL A 597 15.69 -10.46 3.99
N LEU A 598 15.44 -11.70 3.58
CA LEU A 598 15.23 -12.05 2.18
C LEU A 598 13.97 -11.40 1.63
N GLY A 599 12.85 -11.46 2.37
CA GLY A 599 11.59 -10.83 1.97
C GLY A 599 11.74 -9.33 1.74
N TRP A 600 12.41 -8.63 2.66
CA TRP A 600 12.69 -7.20 2.52
C TRP A 600 13.53 -6.88 1.28
N VAL A 601 14.59 -7.64 1.00
CA VAL A 601 15.43 -7.44 -0.19
C VAL A 601 14.62 -7.68 -1.46
N LEU A 602 13.86 -8.77 -1.53
CA LEU A 602 13.04 -9.11 -2.69
C LEU A 602 11.93 -8.08 -2.92
N ASP A 603 11.30 -7.55 -1.87
CA ASP A 603 10.30 -6.48 -2.00
C ASP A 603 10.91 -5.21 -2.61
N ARG A 604 12.16 -4.85 -2.25
CA ARG A 604 12.88 -3.72 -2.88
C ARG A 604 13.30 -4.01 -4.32
N MET A 605 13.65 -5.26 -4.65
CA MET A 605 13.87 -5.66 -6.05
C MET A 605 12.58 -5.54 -6.89
N TYR A 606 11.41 -5.67 -6.25
CA TYR A 606 10.10 -5.41 -6.87
C TYR A 606 9.70 -3.93 -6.86
N LEU A 607 10.62 -3.02 -6.50
CA LEU A 607 10.44 -1.57 -6.38
C LEU A 607 9.40 -1.17 -5.34
N ASP A 608 9.18 -1.99 -4.31
CA ASP A 608 8.25 -1.66 -3.23
C ASP A 608 8.88 -0.78 -2.16
N GLY A 609 8.12 0.14 -1.58
CA GLY A 609 8.61 1.05 -0.53
C GLY A 609 9.68 2.06 -0.97
N ILE A 610 9.94 2.19 -2.28
CA ILE A 610 10.84 3.21 -2.82
C ILE A 610 10.04 4.52 -3.02
N PRO A 611 10.50 5.67 -2.50
CA PRO A 611 9.80 6.93 -2.70
C PRO A 611 9.68 7.30 -4.19
N ALA A 612 8.51 7.82 -4.58
CA ALA A 612 8.18 8.09 -5.99
C ALA A 612 9.16 9.07 -6.67
N HIS A 613 9.75 10.02 -5.92
CA HIS A 613 10.73 10.98 -6.45
C HIS A 613 12.08 10.35 -6.86
N TYR A 614 12.40 9.14 -6.38
CA TYR A 614 13.54 8.37 -6.88
C TYR A 614 13.18 7.53 -8.10
N LEU A 615 11.92 7.12 -8.25
CA LEU A 615 11.43 6.39 -9.43
C LEU A 615 11.26 7.32 -10.63
N ILE A 616 10.62 8.48 -10.41
CA ILE A 616 10.39 9.53 -11.40
C ILE A 616 11.13 10.78 -10.93
N VAL A 617 12.40 10.92 -11.33
CA VAL A 617 13.27 12.02 -10.88
C VAL A 617 12.76 13.37 -11.39
N ASP A 618 12.19 13.40 -12.59
CA ASP A 618 11.63 14.60 -13.19
C ASP A 618 10.17 14.34 -13.62
N PRO A 619 9.18 15.10 -13.10
CA PRO A 619 7.77 14.95 -13.48
C PRO A 619 7.50 15.11 -14.97
N SER A 620 8.37 15.80 -15.72
CA SER A 620 8.25 15.95 -17.17
C SER A 620 8.41 14.65 -17.95
N TYR A 621 8.99 13.60 -17.34
CA TYR A 621 9.17 12.29 -17.99
C TYR A 621 7.84 11.55 -18.18
N LEU A 622 6.82 11.88 -17.39
CA LEU A 622 5.50 11.24 -17.41
C LEU A 622 4.37 12.28 -17.58
N PRO A 623 4.16 12.82 -18.80
CA PRO A 623 3.07 13.75 -19.09
C PRO A 623 1.68 13.10 -18.96
N LYS A 624 0.61 13.90 -18.90
CA LYS A 624 -0.77 13.40 -18.86
C LYS A 624 -1.10 12.62 -20.14
N GLU A 625 -1.93 11.58 -20.01
CA GLU A 625 -2.32 10.67 -21.11
C GLU A 625 -1.14 10.07 -21.85
N SER A 626 -0.24 9.40 -21.12
CA SER A 626 0.96 8.80 -21.71
C SER A 626 1.34 7.44 -21.14
N LEU A 627 1.94 6.60 -21.99
CA LEU A 627 2.53 5.32 -21.64
C LEU A 627 4.06 5.40 -21.79
N ARG A 628 4.80 5.07 -20.73
CA ARG A 628 6.27 5.19 -20.68
C ARG A 628 6.92 3.88 -20.28
N PHE A 629 7.64 3.24 -21.21
CA PHE A 629 8.41 2.04 -20.92
C PHE A 629 9.76 2.36 -20.27
N PHE A 630 10.24 1.46 -19.42
CA PHE A 630 11.56 1.57 -18.79
C PHE A 630 12.19 0.20 -18.57
N ASN A 631 13.50 0.20 -18.48
CA ASN A 631 14.33 -0.88 -17.96
C ASN A 631 14.71 -0.58 -16.51
N ILE A 632 14.96 -1.61 -15.71
CA ILE A 632 15.41 -1.48 -14.33
C ILE A 632 16.94 -1.58 -14.28
N ASP A 633 17.61 -0.57 -13.74
CA ASP A 633 19.06 -0.57 -13.53
C ASP A 633 19.45 -1.48 -12.36
N ARG A 634 20.03 -2.64 -12.70
CA ARG A 634 20.50 -3.65 -11.75
C ARG A 634 21.57 -3.10 -10.80
N ASN A 635 22.46 -2.24 -11.30
CA ASN A 635 23.51 -1.63 -10.49
C ASN A 635 22.93 -0.68 -9.43
N TRP A 636 21.80 -0.03 -9.74
CA TRP A 636 21.10 0.85 -8.81
C TRP A 636 20.46 0.04 -7.68
N ILE A 637 19.78 -1.06 -8.02
CA ILE A 637 19.18 -1.96 -7.03
C ILE A 637 20.26 -2.59 -6.15
N ASP A 638 21.38 -3.04 -6.73
CA ASP A 638 22.48 -3.58 -5.93
C ASP A 638 23.09 -2.52 -5.01
N SER A 639 23.26 -1.28 -5.47
CA SER A 639 23.70 -0.17 -4.62
C SER A 639 22.74 0.07 -3.45
N LEU A 640 21.44 0.03 -3.70
CA LEU A 640 20.41 0.15 -2.66
C LEU A 640 20.45 -1.02 -1.67
N VAL A 641 20.52 -2.25 -2.14
CA VAL A 641 20.59 -3.45 -1.28
C VAL A 641 21.90 -3.46 -0.49
N ASP A 642 23.01 -3.05 -1.10
CA ASP A 642 24.30 -2.93 -0.42
C ASP A 642 24.26 -1.94 0.74
N GLY A 643 23.67 -0.76 0.52
CA GLY A 643 23.47 0.24 1.56
C GLY A 643 22.57 -0.26 2.70
N ALA A 644 21.52 -1.00 2.38
CA ALA A 644 20.64 -1.62 3.38
C ALA A 644 21.35 -2.67 4.23
N LEU A 645 22.15 -3.54 3.60
CA LEU A 645 22.91 -4.60 4.29
C LEU A 645 24.13 -4.06 5.05
N SER A 646 24.55 -2.81 4.83
CA SER A 646 25.67 -2.17 5.54
C SER A 646 25.39 -1.92 7.03
N ILE A 647 24.13 -1.99 7.47
CA ILE A 647 23.73 -1.74 8.86
C ILE A 647 24.22 -2.85 9.79
N GLY A 648 24.63 -2.45 10.99
CA GLY A 648 25.06 -3.38 12.03
C GLY A 648 26.42 -4.02 11.71
N ASN A 649 27.33 -3.27 11.07
CA ASN A 649 28.71 -3.70 10.94
C ASN A 649 29.35 -3.81 12.35
N LEU A 650 29.96 -4.97 12.61
CA LEU A 650 30.53 -5.36 13.91
C LEU A 650 32.05 -5.55 13.83
N LEU A 651 32.63 -5.40 12.64
CA LEU A 651 34.06 -5.56 12.38
C LEU A 651 34.66 -4.17 12.11
N GLU A 652 35.84 -3.92 12.68
CA GLU A 652 36.60 -2.68 12.50
C GLU A 652 37.41 -2.66 11.19
N ASP A 653 37.58 -3.83 10.54
CA ASP A 653 38.24 -3.94 9.23
C ASP A 653 37.41 -3.29 8.11
N ASP A 654 38.10 -2.68 7.13
CA ASP A 654 37.50 -2.04 5.95
C ASP A 654 36.61 -3.00 5.11
N ASP A 655 36.82 -4.32 5.20
CA ASP A 655 36.09 -5.34 4.43
C ASP A 655 35.08 -6.14 5.27
N ASP A 656 33.78 -5.87 5.08
CA ASP A 656 32.67 -6.58 5.73
C ASP A 656 32.43 -7.99 5.14
N LYS A 657 33.14 -8.97 5.70
CA LYS A 657 33.07 -10.40 5.31
C LYS A 657 31.69 -11.02 5.55
N VAL A 658 30.94 -10.56 6.55
CA VAL A 658 29.61 -11.11 6.89
C VAL A 658 28.58 -10.64 5.86
N ARG A 659 28.59 -9.36 5.49
CA ARG A 659 27.75 -8.84 4.38
C ARG A 659 28.02 -9.58 3.08
N THR A 660 29.29 -9.88 2.79
CA THR A 660 29.68 -10.69 1.63
C THR A 660 29.00 -12.06 1.63
N ALA A 661 29.03 -12.78 2.74
CA ALA A 661 28.41 -14.11 2.87
C ALA A 661 26.87 -14.06 2.69
N ILE A 662 26.22 -13.00 3.22
CA ILE A 662 24.78 -12.77 3.05
C ILE A 662 24.45 -12.52 1.58
N LYS A 663 25.18 -11.61 0.90
CA LYS A 663 25.00 -11.35 -0.54
C LYS A 663 25.19 -12.61 -1.38
N GLU A 664 26.22 -13.41 -1.09
CA GLU A 664 26.45 -14.69 -1.79
C GLU A 664 25.29 -15.69 -1.59
N SER A 665 24.69 -15.71 -0.40
CA SER A 665 23.54 -16.57 -0.11
C SER A 665 22.27 -16.10 -0.83
N ILE A 666 22.07 -14.79 -0.94
CA ILE A 666 20.99 -14.20 -1.78
C ILE A 666 21.24 -14.54 -3.25
N ASN A 667 22.47 -14.39 -3.76
CA ASN A 667 22.81 -14.77 -5.13
C ASN A 667 22.56 -16.24 -5.42
N ARG A 668 22.87 -17.13 -4.45
CA ARG A 668 22.55 -18.56 -4.56
C ARG A 668 21.03 -18.76 -4.69
N TYR A 669 20.21 -18.00 -3.97
CA TYR A 669 18.75 -18.03 -4.13
C TYR A 669 18.31 -17.58 -5.53
N LEU A 670 18.88 -16.50 -6.06
CA LEU A 670 18.50 -15.98 -7.39
C LEU A 670 18.91 -16.91 -8.55
N THR A 671 20.00 -17.68 -8.40
CA THR A 671 20.50 -18.59 -9.45
C THR A 671 20.01 -20.04 -9.32
N THR A 672 19.50 -20.46 -8.16
CA THR A 672 19.04 -21.84 -7.95
C THR A 672 17.63 -22.03 -8.50
N ALA A 673 17.44 -23.07 -9.31
CA ALA A 673 16.11 -23.43 -9.82
C ALA A 673 15.23 -24.02 -8.71
N ILE A 674 13.98 -23.57 -8.64
CA ILE A 674 13.00 -24.03 -7.65
C ILE A 674 12.54 -25.47 -7.98
N PRO A 675 12.66 -26.43 -7.04
CA PRO A 675 12.09 -27.77 -7.21
C PRO A 675 10.59 -27.72 -7.50
N GLY A 676 10.13 -28.40 -8.55
CA GLY A 676 8.73 -28.40 -9.00
C GLY A 676 8.46 -27.51 -10.21
N LEU A 677 8.93 -26.25 -10.18
CA LEU A 677 8.74 -25.29 -11.27
C LEU A 677 9.82 -25.35 -12.37
N LYS A 678 10.99 -25.93 -12.06
CA LYS A 678 12.18 -26.02 -12.94
C LYS A 678 12.67 -24.67 -13.50
N ARG A 679 12.42 -23.57 -12.78
CA ARG A 679 12.88 -22.22 -13.12
C ARG A 679 13.48 -21.51 -11.91
N THR A 680 14.30 -20.50 -12.16
CA THR A 680 14.79 -19.58 -11.14
C THR A 680 13.66 -18.63 -10.66
N PRO A 681 13.83 -18.00 -9.48
CA PRO A 681 12.92 -16.95 -9.03
C PRO A 681 12.80 -15.83 -10.07
N GLN A 682 11.57 -15.38 -10.34
CA GLN A 682 11.34 -14.28 -11.28
C GLN A 682 11.63 -12.94 -10.60
N ILE A 683 12.38 -12.09 -11.29
CA ILE A 683 12.77 -10.75 -10.85
C ILE A 683 12.40 -9.77 -11.96
N PRO A 684 11.78 -8.63 -11.63
CA PRO A 684 11.45 -7.64 -12.64
C PRO A 684 12.71 -7.02 -13.23
N THR A 685 12.76 -7.00 -14.57
CA THR A 685 13.82 -6.33 -15.34
C THR A 685 13.26 -5.17 -16.15
N TYR A 686 12.00 -5.26 -16.58
CA TYR A 686 11.34 -4.23 -17.39
C TYR A 686 10.02 -3.82 -16.77
N GLY A 687 9.51 -2.65 -17.18
CA GLY A 687 8.19 -2.19 -16.77
C GLY A 687 7.68 -1.02 -17.61
N TYR A 688 6.49 -0.57 -17.29
CA TYR A 688 5.95 0.68 -17.80
C TYR A 688 5.22 1.46 -16.72
N PHE A 689 5.13 2.78 -16.94
CA PHE A 689 4.16 3.65 -16.30
C PHE A 689 3.05 4.03 -17.28
N LEU A 690 1.81 3.93 -16.81
CA LEU A 690 0.63 4.43 -17.50
C LEU A 690 0.08 5.59 -16.68
N ARG A 691 0.11 6.81 -17.24
CA ARG A 691 -0.57 7.98 -16.67
C ARG A 691 -1.76 8.34 -17.54
N SER A 692 -2.97 8.02 -17.10
CA SER A 692 -4.21 8.31 -17.84
C SER A 692 -5.40 8.45 -16.90
N ASP A 693 -6.34 9.32 -17.26
CA ASP A 693 -7.65 9.44 -16.62
C ASP A 693 -8.45 8.14 -16.74
N MET A 694 -8.14 7.28 -17.71
CA MET A 694 -8.72 5.93 -17.83
C MET A 694 -8.40 5.06 -16.60
N VAL A 695 -7.19 5.14 -16.06
CA VAL A 695 -6.80 4.40 -14.83
C VAL A 695 -7.54 4.95 -13.61
N SER A 696 -7.87 6.25 -13.62
CA SER A 696 -8.69 6.86 -12.57
C SER A 696 -10.16 6.43 -12.64
N GLN A 697 -10.68 6.18 -13.85
CA GLN A 697 -12.05 5.69 -14.05
C GLN A 697 -12.16 4.19 -13.77
N PHE A 698 -11.14 3.43 -14.18
CA PHE A 698 -11.09 1.97 -14.06
C PHE A 698 -9.79 1.54 -13.36
N PRO A 699 -9.77 1.55 -12.01
CA PRO A 699 -8.62 1.10 -11.23
C PRO A 699 -8.21 -0.35 -11.53
N ASP A 700 -9.20 -1.21 -11.82
CA ASP A 700 -9.02 -2.64 -12.12
C ASP A 700 -8.77 -2.93 -13.61
N ILE A 701 -8.14 -2.00 -14.34
CA ILE A 701 -7.87 -2.22 -15.76
C ILE A 701 -7.12 -3.53 -15.99
N LYS A 702 -7.64 -4.36 -16.89
CA LYS A 702 -7.06 -5.66 -17.19
C LYS A 702 -5.86 -5.45 -18.09
N VAL A 703 -4.72 -5.99 -17.66
CA VAL A 703 -3.48 -5.97 -18.44
C VAL A 703 -3.16 -7.40 -18.82
N GLU A 704 -2.99 -7.68 -20.11
CA GLU A 704 -2.57 -8.98 -20.60
C GLU A 704 -1.25 -8.86 -21.35
N ALA A 705 -0.28 -9.68 -20.93
CA ALA A 705 0.99 -9.89 -21.62
C ALA A 705 1.05 -11.35 -22.08
N PRO A 706 0.37 -11.71 -23.19
CA PRO A 706 0.27 -13.09 -23.63
C PRO A 706 1.65 -13.70 -23.94
N LEU A 707 1.84 -14.94 -23.51
CA LEU A 707 2.98 -15.78 -23.87
C LEU A 707 2.82 -16.29 -25.32
N PRO A 708 3.91 -16.57 -26.05
CA PRO A 708 3.82 -17.15 -27.38
C PRO A 708 3.12 -18.51 -27.35
N GLU A 709 2.20 -18.72 -28.29
CA GLU A 709 1.38 -19.94 -28.40
C GLU A 709 2.25 -21.20 -28.52
N GLY A 710 2.03 -22.19 -27.64
CA GLY A 710 2.71 -23.49 -27.68
C GLY A 710 3.89 -23.67 -26.71
N ALA A 711 4.30 -22.63 -25.97
CA ALA A 711 5.31 -22.76 -24.91
C ALA A 711 4.66 -23.17 -23.58
N ILE A 712 5.04 -24.33 -23.02
CA ILE A 712 4.70 -24.71 -21.63
C ILE A 712 5.62 -23.90 -20.71
N ASP A 713 5.26 -22.65 -20.49
CA ASP A 713 6.01 -21.73 -19.62
C ASP A 713 5.32 -21.61 -18.25
N THR A 714 6.06 -21.88 -17.17
CA THR A 714 5.58 -21.78 -15.78
C THR A 714 5.83 -20.39 -15.17
N ARG A 715 6.31 -19.44 -15.98
CA ARG A 715 6.53 -18.04 -15.62
C ARG A 715 5.21 -17.27 -15.48
N ALA A 716 5.14 -16.39 -14.49
CA ALA A 716 4.03 -15.43 -14.39
C ALA A 716 4.11 -14.40 -15.53
N PRO A 717 2.98 -14.07 -16.19
CA PRO A 717 2.96 -13.09 -17.27
C PRO A 717 3.22 -11.66 -16.79
N ILE A 718 2.72 -11.33 -15.59
CA ILE A 718 2.91 -10.04 -14.91
C ILE A 718 3.46 -10.32 -13.53
N LEU A 719 4.51 -9.60 -13.12
CA LEU A 719 5.13 -9.80 -11.82
C LEU A 719 4.51 -8.91 -10.74
N ARG A 720 4.21 -7.66 -11.09
CA ARG A 720 3.57 -6.67 -10.21
C ARG A 720 2.74 -5.72 -11.03
N GLN A 721 1.50 -5.48 -10.58
CA GLN A 721 0.63 -4.40 -11.05
C GLN A 721 0.23 -3.58 -9.81
N ALA A 722 0.51 -2.28 -9.83
CA ALA A 722 0.23 -1.40 -8.69
C ALA A 722 -0.20 0.00 -9.16
N LEU A 723 -1.20 0.56 -8.48
CA LEU A 723 -1.59 1.96 -8.61
C LEU A 723 -0.71 2.77 -7.64
N LEU A 724 0.12 3.67 -8.17
CA LEU A 724 0.98 4.53 -7.34
C LEU A 724 0.26 5.78 -6.85
N ASP A 725 -0.62 6.33 -7.69
CA ASP A 725 -1.45 7.51 -7.42
C ASP A 725 -2.70 7.46 -8.32
N ASN A 726 -3.66 8.36 -8.10
CA ASN A 726 -4.85 8.50 -8.93
C ASN A 726 -4.47 8.76 -10.39
N GLY A 727 -4.67 7.75 -11.24
CA GLY A 727 -4.37 7.81 -12.66
C GLY A 727 -2.96 7.38 -13.05
N ILE A 728 -2.11 6.92 -12.12
CA ILE A 728 -0.77 6.39 -12.40
C ILE A 728 -0.69 4.92 -12.02
N MET A 729 -0.52 4.06 -13.03
CA MET A 729 -0.32 2.62 -12.88
C MET A 729 1.11 2.22 -13.26
N MET A 730 1.68 1.32 -12.47
CA MET A 730 2.98 0.68 -12.73
C MET A 730 2.79 -0.82 -12.93
N CYS A 731 3.39 -1.35 -13.99
CA CYS A 731 3.43 -2.79 -14.25
C CYS A 731 4.87 -3.25 -14.51
N LEU A 732 5.25 -4.39 -13.93
CA LEU A 732 6.60 -4.96 -14.00
C LEU A 732 6.61 -6.36 -14.65
N PHE A 733 7.66 -6.63 -15.42
CA PHE A 733 7.88 -7.83 -16.23
C PHE A 733 9.31 -8.37 -16.06
N ASP A 734 9.50 -9.67 -16.24
CA ASP A 734 10.83 -10.30 -16.34
C ASP A 734 11.42 -10.25 -17.76
N ARG A 735 10.56 -10.17 -18.78
CA ARG A 735 10.93 -10.27 -20.21
C ARG A 735 11.18 -8.92 -20.86
N VAL A 736 12.07 -8.93 -21.86
CA VAL A 736 12.44 -7.76 -22.67
C VAL A 736 11.30 -7.44 -23.66
N PRO A 737 10.77 -6.20 -23.70
CA PRO A 737 9.85 -5.75 -24.75
C PRO A 737 10.45 -5.94 -26.16
N ALA A 738 9.65 -6.33 -27.14
CA ALA A 738 10.07 -6.61 -28.52
C ALA A 738 10.94 -7.86 -28.72
N SER A 739 11.04 -8.72 -27.70
CA SER A 739 11.60 -10.07 -27.84
C SER A 739 10.53 -11.04 -28.34
N HIS A 740 10.94 -12.17 -28.94
CA HIS A 740 10.01 -13.23 -29.39
C HIS A 740 9.11 -13.78 -28.24
N GLU A 741 9.48 -13.54 -26.99
CA GLU A 741 8.71 -13.95 -25.82
C GLU A 741 7.73 -12.86 -25.33
N PHE A 742 7.85 -11.62 -25.81
CA PHE A 742 7.02 -10.48 -25.39
C PHE A 742 6.76 -9.50 -26.55
N ASP A 743 5.80 -9.88 -27.39
CA ASP A 743 5.45 -9.20 -28.65
C ASP A 743 4.24 -8.26 -28.54
N LYS A 744 3.35 -8.49 -27.57
CA LYS A 744 2.06 -7.81 -27.47
C LYS A 744 1.73 -7.47 -26.03
N LEU A 745 1.12 -6.31 -25.85
CA LEU A 745 0.54 -5.87 -24.58
C LEU A 745 -0.90 -5.42 -24.86
N ARG A 746 -1.87 -6.01 -24.16
CA ARG A 746 -3.29 -5.67 -24.33
C ARG A 746 -3.83 -5.01 -23.06
N PHE A 747 -4.50 -3.89 -23.22
CA PHE A 747 -5.27 -3.23 -22.17
C PHE A 747 -6.75 -3.43 -22.46
N THR A 748 -7.48 -3.95 -21.51
CA THR A 748 -8.92 -4.19 -21.63
C THR A 748 -9.65 -3.59 -20.44
N GLN A 749 -10.83 -3.04 -20.68
CA GLN A 749 -11.70 -2.60 -19.58
C GLN A 749 -12.05 -3.79 -18.67
N PRO A 750 -12.14 -3.59 -17.34
CA PRO A 750 -12.51 -4.65 -16.43
C PRO A 750 -13.92 -5.18 -16.75
N PRO A 751 -14.09 -6.50 -16.95
CA PRO A 751 -15.38 -7.14 -17.19
C PRO A 751 -16.50 -6.81 -16.19
N HIS A 752 -16.19 -6.67 -14.90
CA HIS A 752 -17.17 -6.32 -13.87
C HIS A 752 -17.60 -4.85 -13.89
N GLN A 753 -16.78 -3.95 -14.43
CA GLN A 753 -17.06 -2.50 -14.51
C GLN A 753 -17.45 -2.07 -15.94
N GLN A 754 -17.83 -3.02 -16.80
CA GLN A 754 -18.29 -2.69 -18.14
C GLN A 754 -19.56 -1.82 -18.05
N SER A 755 -19.49 -0.67 -18.70
CA SER A 755 -20.59 0.29 -18.77
C SER A 755 -21.72 -0.21 -19.67
N PHE A 756 -22.89 0.41 -19.54
CA PHE A 756 -24.05 0.14 -20.38
C PHE A 756 -24.45 1.41 -21.09
N ILE A 757 -24.87 1.28 -22.34
CA ILE A 757 -25.33 2.37 -23.19
C ILE A 757 -26.68 2.01 -23.77
N ALA A 758 -27.58 3.00 -23.89
CA ALA A 758 -28.89 2.79 -24.47
C ALA A 758 -28.81 2.51 -25.99
N GLY A 759 -27.85 3.14 -26.67
CA GLY A 759 -27.60 3.03 -28.10
C GLY A 759 -26.23 3.61 -28.47
N GLU A 760 -25.82 3.44 -29.73
CA GLU A 760 -24.57 4.00 -30.26
C GLU A 760 -24.66 5.52 -30.41
N THR A 761 -25.80 5.99 -30.93
CA THR A 761 -26.14 7.41 -31.02
C THR A 761 -27.51 7.64 -30.39
N VAL A 762 -27.58 8.56 -29.42
CA VAL A 762 -28.85 9.02 -28.82
C VAL A 762 -28.88 10.55 -28.89
N SER A 763 -29.78 11.08 -29.71
CA SER A 763 -30.02 12.52 -29.86
C SER A 763 -31.51 12.83 -29.72
N LEU A 764 -31.88 14.11 -29.74
CA LEU A 764 -33.29 14.53 -29.69
C LEU A 764 -34.11 14.07 -30.91
N SER A 765 -33.45 13.81 -32.04
CA SER A 765 -34.10 13.45 -33.30
C SER A 765 -33.97 11.97 -33.63
N LYS A 766 -32.95 11.27 -33.11
CA LYS A 766 -32.54 9.95 -33.60
C LYS A 766 -32.07 9.03 -32.48
N PHE A 767 -32.43 7.75 -32.58
CA PHE A 767 -31.93 6.67 -31.74
C PHE A 767 -31.37 5.55 -32.63
N GLU A 768 -30.12 5.15 -32.41
CA GLU A 768 -29.43 4.09 -33.16
C GLU A 768 -28.91 2.99 -32.24
N THR A 769 -29.15 1.72 -32.60
CA THR A 769 -28.62 0.54 -31.88
C THR A 769 -27.94 -0.45 -32.82
N ARG A 770 -26.80 -1.00 -32.38
CA ARG A 770 -26.08 -2.05 -33.09
C ARG A 770 -26.36 -3.42 -32.48
N TYR A 771 -26.89 -4.35 -33.26
CA TYR A 771 -27.19 -5.71 -32.80
C TYR A 771 -25.91 -6.54 -32.64
N LYS A 772 -25.78 -7.23 -31.50
CA LYS A 772 -24.63 -8.08 -31.17
C LYS A 772 -24.94 -9.55 -31.35
N ARG A 773 -23.88 -10.36 -31.49
CA ARG A 773 -23.96 -11.82 -31.49
C ARG A 773 -24.07 -12.33 -30.06
N ILE A 774 -25.16 -13.02 -29.74
CA ILE A 774 -25.43 -13.60 -28.40
C ILE A 774 -25.58 -15.11 -28.56
N TYR A 775 -24.91 -15.88 -27.70
CA TYR A 775 -24.91 -17.35 -27.71
C TYR A 775 -25.34 -17.88 -26.35
N THR A 776 -26.11 -18.97 -26.33
CA THR A 776 -26.49 -19.71 -25.12
C THR A 776 -25.54 -20.87 -24.80
N VAL A 777 -24.80 -21.34 -25.79
CA VAL A 777 -23.79 -22.41 -25.67
C VAL A 777 -22.39 -21.81 -25.83
N PRO A 778 -21.35 -22.28 -25.11
CA PRO A 778 -19.98 -21.81 -25.30
C PRO A 778 -19.51 -21.99 -26.75
N ASP A 779 -19.00 -20.91 -27.36
CA ASP A 779 -18.42 -20.94 -28.71
C ASP A 779 -17.24 -19.97 -28.82
N THR A 780 -16.26 -20.32 -29.64
CA THR A 780 -14.97 -19.63 -29.84
C THR A 780 -14.98 -18.65 -31.01
N LYS A 781 -16.14 -18.44 -31.65
CA LYS A 781 -16.26 -17.55 -32.81
C LYS A 781 -16.10 -16.07 -32.43
N ASP A 782 -15.44 -15.35 -33.34
CA ASP A 782 -15.11 -13.94 -33.21
C ASP A 782 -16.38 -13.06 -33.11
N ARG A 783 -16.58 -12.46 -31.92
CA ARG A 783 -17.73 -11.61 -31.59
C ARG A 783 -17.61 -10.18 -32.17
N THR A 784 -16.49 -9.84 -32.79
CA THR A 784 -16.20 -8.47 -33.27
C THR A 784 -16.91 -8.10 -34.58
N LYS A 785 -17.35 -9.10 -35.36
CA LYS A 785 -18.03 -8.85 -36.65
C LYS A 785 -19.47 -8.38 -36.44
N PRO A 786 -19.93 -7.34 -37.17
CA PRO A 786 -21.31 -6.87 -37.11
C PRO A 786 -22.29 -8.03 -37.41
N PHE A 787 -23.39 -8.10 -36.64
CA PHE A 787 -24.38 -9.17 -36.76
C PHE A 787 -25.37 -8.88 -37.89
N CYS A 788 -25.93 -7.68 -37.91
CA CYS A 788 -26.81 -7.17 -38.96
C CYS A 788 -26.68 -5.64 -39.07
N ASP A 789 -27.43 -5.06 -40.00
CA ASP A 789 -27.56 -3.61 -40.17
C ASP A 789 -28.07 -2.95 -38.87
N GLU A 790 -27.66 -1.71 -38.65
CA GLU A 790 -28.02 -0.93 -37.47
C GLU A 790 -29.52 -0.59 -37.46
N GLY A 791 -30.15 -0.71 -36.29
CA GLY A 791 -31.52 -0.25 -36.09
C GLY A 791 -31.52 1.25 -35.86
N SER A 792 -32.28 2.00 -36.66
CA SER A 792 -32.41 3.45 -36.58
C SER A 792 -33.87 3.85 -36.46
N TRP A 793 -34.19 4.68 -35.47
CA TRP A 793 -35.53 5.24 -35.26
C TRP A 793 -35.44 6.76 -35.18
N ASP A 794 -36.21 7.43 -36.04
CA ASP A 794 -36.31 8.89 -36.04
C ASP A 794 -37.57 9.32 -35.27
N ASN A 795 -37.43 10.35 -34.42
CA ASN A 795 -38.50 10.86 -33.56
C ASN A 795 -39.67 11.47 -34.38
N GLU A 796 -39.40 11.97 -35.59
CA GLU A 796 -40.43 12.52 -36.47
C GLU A 796 -41.31 11.43 -37.11
N ASP A 797 -40.74 10.26 -37.42
CA ASP A 797 -41.44 9.13 -38.07
C ASP A 797 -42.41 8.38 -37.13
N LEU A 798 -42.32 8.63 -35.82
CA LEU A 798 -43.12 7.98 -34.77
C LEU A 798 -44.38 8.78 -34.40
N LYS A 799 -44.58 9.98 -34.96
CA LYS A 799 -45.79 10.78 -34.71
C LYS A 799 -46.99 10.21 -35.50
N PRO A 800 -48.17 10.04 -34.87
CA PRO A 800 -49.31 9.35 -35.48
C PRO A 800 -49.98 10.07 -36.66
N ASP A 801 -49.46 11.22 -37.13
CA ASP A 801 -50.17 12.12 -38.05
C ASP A 801 -49.61 12.18 -39.49
N ASP A 802 -48.51 11.48 -39.80
CA ASP A 802 -47.92 11.53 -41.14
C ASP A 802 -48.40 10.40 -42.05
N GLN A 803 -49.20 10.77 -43.06
CA GLN A 803 -49.71 9.94 -44.16
C GLN A 803 -48.61 9.28 -45.06
N LYS A 804 -47.34 9.26 -44.65
CA LYS A 804 -46.20 8.84 -45.48
C LYS A 804 -45.63 7.45 -45.19
N SER A 805 -45.96 6.81 -44.06
CA SER A 805 -45.51 5.44 -43.78
C SER A 805 -46.69 4.47 -43.68
N LYS A 806 -46.79 3.51 -44.60
CA LYS A 806 -47.84 2.48 -44.58
C LYS A 806 -47.73 1.49 -43.41
N ASN A 807 -46.66 1.55 -42.62
CA ASN A 807 -46.46 0.83 -41.36
C ASN A 807 -45.29 1.50 -40.59
N PRO A 808 -45.54 2.40 -39.62
CA PRO A 808 -44.46 2.98 -38.81
C PRO A 808 -43.75 1.87 -38.01
N PRO A 809 -42.42 1.96 -37.83
CA PRO A 809 -41.69 1.02 -36.98
C PRO A 809 -42.19 1.10 -35.53
N VAL A 810 -42.17 -0.03 -34.81
CA VAL A 810 -42.58 -0.08 -33.40
C VAL A 810 -41.70 0.87 -32.57
N PRO A 811 -42.27 1.75 -31.73
CA PRO A 811 -41.49 2.67 -30.92
C PRO A 811 -40.69 1.91 -29.87
N VAL A 812 -39.40 2.22 -29.83
CA VAL A 812 -38.39 1.56 -28.97
C VAL A 812 -37.87 2.51 -27.88
N PHE A 813 -37.97 3.82 -28.09
CA PHE A 813 -37.46 4.84 -27.19
C PHE A 813 -38.48 5.98 -27.06
N ILE A 814 -38.63 6.51 -25.85
CA ILE A 814 -39.51 7.65 -25.56
C ILE A 814 -38.64 8.87 -25.22
N TRP A 815 -38.69 9.88 -26.09
CA TRP A 815 -37.99 11.15 -25.89
C TRP A 815 -38.65 12.02 -24.80
N GLY A 816 -39.99 12.03 -24.72
CA GLY A 816 -40.78 12.90 -23.83
C GLY A 816 -41.08 14.27 -24.43
N GLY A 817 -41.90 15.08 -23.73
CA GLY A 817 -42.30 16.43 -24.13
C GLY A 817 -41.43 17.53 -23.48
N LYS A 818 -41.54 18.79 -23.96
CA LYS A 818 -40.77 19.94 -23.43
C LYS A 818 -40.94 20.18 -21.93
N ASP A 819 -42.09 19.81 -21.37
CA ASP A 819 -42.42 20.03 -19.95
C ASP A 819 -42.13 18.79 -19.07
N ALA A 820 -41.83 17.62 -19.66
CA ALA A 820 -41.47 16.38 -18.94
C ALA A 820 -40.69 15.41 -19.86
N PRO A 821 -39.35 15.54 -19.94
CA PRO A 821 -38.53 14.67 -20.79
C PRO A 821 -38.32 13.30 -20.11
N VAL A 822 -39.04 12.29 -20.55
CA VAL A 822 -39.01 10.95 -19.92
C VAL A 822 -37.78 10.16 -20.30
N ARG A 823 -37.25 10.30 -21.51
CA ARG A 823 -35.91 9.84 -21.91
C ARG A 823 -35.64 8.37 -21.60
N THR A 824 -36.61 7.50 -21.93
CA THR A 824 -36.65 6.12 -21.43
C THR A 824 -36.69 5.10 -22.56
N LEU A 825 -35.95 4.01 -22.41
CA LEU A 825 -35.96 2.86 -23.32
C LEU A 825 -37.16 1.94 -23.01
N LEU A 826 -37.96 1.63 -24.04
CA LEU A 826 -39.07 0.68 -23.93
C LEU A 826 -38.56 -0.75 -24.04
N LEU A 827 -38.21 -1.35 -22.90
CA LEU A 827 -37.52 -2.64 -22.86
C LEU A 827 -38.32 -3.79 -23.45
N HIS A 828 -39.66 -3.81 -23.33
CA HIS A 828 -40.46 -4.90 -23.88
C HIS A 828 -40.42 -4.92 -25.41
N THR A 829 -40.69 -3.78 -26.06
CA THR A 829 -40.66 -3.66 -27.52
C THR A 829 -39.24 -3.80 -28.06
N TRP A 830 -38.25 -3.22 -27.38
CA TRP A 830 -36.85 -3.31 -27.75
C TRP A 830 -36.30 -4.74 -27.63
N ALA A 831 -36.58 -5.45 -26.53
CA ALA A 831 -36.10 -6.82 -26.35
C ALA A 831 -36.75 -7.79 -27.35
N ASP A 832 -38.04 -7.60 -27.66
CA ASP A 832 -38.74 -8.39 -28.68
C ASP A 832 -38.15 -8.18 -30.09
N ASP A 833 -37.78 -6.95 -30.44
CA ASP A 833 -37.11 -6.64 -31.71
C ASP A 833 -35.72 -7.30 -31.78
N VAL A 834 -34.88 -7.15 -30.74
CA VAL A 834 -33.56 -7.79 -30.65
C VAL A 834 -33.68 -9.31 -30.76
N PHE A 835 -34.62 -9.92 -30.03
CA PHE A 835 -34.87 -11.36 -30.06
C PHE A 835 -35.33 -11.84 -31.45
N SER A 836 -36.21 -11.08 -32.11
CA SER A 836 -36.69 -11.40 -33.45
C SER A 836 -35.54 -11.40 -34.46
N LYS A 837 -34.69 -10.37 -34.45
CA LYS A 837 -33.50 -10.28 -35.32
C LYS A 837 -32.49 -11.39 -35.06
N LEU A 838 -32.20 -11.68 -33.79
CA LEU A 838 -31.32 -12.78 -33.39
C LEU A 838 -31.86 -14.12 -33.90
N SER A 839 -33.12 -14.41 -33.62
CA SER A 839 -33.73 -15.69 -33.97
C SER A 839 -33.85 -15.90 -35.49
N GLU A 840 -34.11 -14.86 -36.28
CA GLU A 840 -34.20 -14.94 -37.74
C GLU A 840 -32.83 -15.22 -38.38
N LYS A 841 -31.81 -14.44 -38.02
CA LYS A 841 -30.47 -14.54 -38.63
C LYS A 841 -29.69 -15.77 -38.16
N LEU A 842 -29.78 -16.15 -36.87
CA LEU A 842 -29.08 -17.34 -36.34
C LEU A 842 -29.66 -18.65 -36.86
N LYS A 843 -30.96 -18.70 -37.22
CA LYS A 843 -31.58 -19.84 -37.92
C LYS A 843 -31.05 -20.01 -39.34
N ASN A 844 -30.72 -18.91 -40.02
CA ASN A 844 -30.25 -18.92 -41.40
C ASN A 844 -28.76 -19.29 -41.55
N ASP A 845 -27.93 -19.01 -40.54
CA ASP A 845 -26.46 -19.19 -40.57
C ASP A 845 -25.98 -20.61 -40.20
N ALA A 846 -26.85 -21.62 -40.19
CA ALA A 846 -26.57 -22.98 -39.69
C ALA A 846 -26.06 -23.04 -38.23
N LEU A 847 -26.24 -21.96 -37.47
CA LEU A 847 -25.85 -21.80 -36.05
C LEU A 847 -27.02 -22.05 -35.09
N THR A 848 -28.08 -22.70 -35.56
CA THR A 848 -29.34 -22.94 -34.84
C THR A 848 -29.14 -23.73 -33.54
N SER A 849 -28.03 -24.43 -33.37
CA SER A 849 -27.66 -25.14 -32.12
C SER A 849 -27.06 -24.24 -31.04
N LEU A 850 -26.62 -23.02 -31.37
CA LEU A 850 -25.90 -22.13 -30.45
C LEU A 850 -26.79 -21.13 -29.70
N PHE A 851 -28.05 -20.96 -30.10
CA PHE A 851 -29.03 -20.08 -29.44
C PHE A 851 -30.34 -20.83 -29.22
N THR A 852 -30.56 -21.28 -27.98
CA THR A 852 -31.66 -22.19 -27.60
C THR A 852 -32.73 -21.53 -26.74
N ASP A 853 -32.61 -20.23 -26.44
CA ASP A 853 -33.57 -19.56 -25.57
C ASP A 853 -34.92 -19.33 -26.24
N PRO A 854 -36.04 -19.71 -25.59
CA PRO A 854 -37.37 -19.64 -26.17
C PRO A 854 -38.01 -18.25 -26.11
N TYR A 855 -37.50 -17.34 -25.27
CA TYR A 855 -38.06 -16.01 -25.04
C TYR A 855 -36.95 -14.98 -24.72
N PRO A 856 -37.17 -13.67 -24.88
CA PRO A 856 -36.19 -12.64 -24.49
C PRO A 856 -35.91 -12.68 -22.98
N THR A 857 -34.64 -12.65 -22.58
CA THR A 857 -34.19 -12.79 -21.19
C THR A 857 -33.41 -11.55 -20.74
N SER A 858 -33.24 -11.36 -19.43
CA SER A 858 -32.40 -10.28 -18.92
C SER A 858 -30.93 -10.44 -19.29
N THR A 859 -30.45 -11.68 -19.48
CA THR A 859 -29.10 -11.94 -20.00
C THR A 859 -28.91 -11.39 -21.41
N MET A 860 -29.90 -11.61 -22.30
CA MET A 860 -29.88 -11.07 -23.65
C MET A 860 -29.84 -9.54 -23.61
N THR A 861 -30.73 -8.91 -22.84
CA THR A 861 -30.78 -7.45 -22.67
C THR A 861 -29.47 -6.91 -22.11
N GLY A 862 -28.93 -7.50 -21.05
CA GLY A 862 -27.68 -7.08 -20.42
C GLY A 862 -26.46 -7.22 -21.35
N ILE A 863 -26.38 -8.27 -22.18
CA ILE A 863 -25.30 -8.42 -23.17
C ILE A 863 -25.46 -7.40 -24.31
N GLN A 864 -26.70 -7.17 -24.75
CA GLN A 864 -26.99 -6.26 -25.85
C GLN A 864 -26.74 -4.79 -25.46
N LEU A 865 -27.20 -4.34 -24.28
CA LEU A 865 -26.98 -2.98 -23.75
C LEU A 865 -25.55 -2.71 -23.27
N ASN A 866 -24.73 -3.76 -23.13
CA ASN A 866 -23.33 -3.61 -22.71
C ASN A 866 -22.60 -2.62 -23.64
N ASN A 867 -21.71 -1.79 -23.15
CA ASN A 867 -20.86 -1.01 -24.04
C ASN A 867 -19.91 -1.97 -24.78
N PRO A 868 -19.56 -1.77 -26.07
CA PRO A 868 -18.44 -2.47 -26.68
C PRO A 868 -17.21 -2.48 -25.78
N ILE A 869 -16.58 -3.65 -25.67
CA ILE A 869 -15.34 -3.82 -24.92
C ILE A 869 -14.24 -3.16 -25.74
N TYR A 870 -13.82 -1.97 -25.32
CA TYR A 870 -12.67 -1.32 -25.93
C TYR A 870 -11.39 -1.98 -25.45
N GLU A 871 -10.51 -2.22 -26.40
CA GLU A 871 -9.23 -2.86 -26.18
C GLU A 871 -8.14 -2.09 -26.92
N LEU A 872 -7.03 -1.83 -26.24
CA LEU A 872 -5.83 -1.26 -26.82
C LEU A 872 -4.76 -2.35 -26.88
N GLU A 873 -4.49 -2.87 -28.08
CA GLU A 873 -3.35 -3.75 -28.34
C GLU A 873 -2.15 -2.91 -28.79
N ILE A 874 -1.05 -2.98 -28.02
CA ILE A 874 0.24 -2.40 -28.37
C ILE A 874 1.12 -3.52 -28.93
N SER A 875 1.39 -3.46 -30.23
CA SER A 875 2.34 -4.35 -30.90
C SER A 875 3.76 -3.85 -30.67
N LEU A 876 4.58 -4.64 -29.98
CA LEU A 876 5.97 -4.34 -29.65
C LEU A 876 6.95 -4.85 -30.71
N LYS A 877 6.48 -5.33 -31.87
CA LYS A 877 7.35 -5.89 -32.92
C LYS A 877 8.40 -4.87 -33.39
N PRO A 878 9.67 -5.27 -33.57
CA PRO A 878 10.72 -4.36 -34.02
C PRO A 878 10.43 -3.88 -35.46
N LEU A 879 10.42 -2.55 -35.66
CA LEU A 879 10.13 -1.90 -36.95
C LEU A 879 11.17 -2.21 -38.06
N SER A 880 12.32 -2.80 -37.74
CA SER A 880 13.30 -3.20 -38.76
C SER A 880 14.14 -4.44 -38.36
N PRO A 881 14.28 -5.44 -39.23
CA PRO A 881 15.04 -6.68 -38.96
C PRO A 881 16.57 -6.49 -38.99
N LYS A 882 17.07 -5.26 -39.16
CA LYS A 882 18.51 -4.95 -39.32
C LYS A 882 19.21 -4.53 -38.04
N VAL A 883 18.47 -4.21 -36.98
CA VAL A 883 19.09 -4.16 -35.65
C VAL A 883 19.26 -5.61 -35.25
N LYS A 884 20.49 -6.12 -35.31
CA LYS A 884 20.85 -7.29 -34.50
C LYS A 884 20.54 -6.86 -33.08
N SER A 885 19.35 -7.16 -32.59
CA SER A 885 19.15 -7.27 -31.15
C SER A 885 20.27 -8.21 -30.74
N ALA A 886 21.25 -7.69 -30.03
CA ALA A 886 22.18 -8.56 -29.34
C ALA A 886 21.25 -9.49 -28.56
N GLN A 887 21.19 -10.76 -28.95
CA GLN A 887 20.62 -11.81 -28.13
C GLN A 887 21.52 -11.84 -26.89
N LEU A 888 21.29 -10.90 -25.98
CA LEU A 888 21.79 -10.96 -24.64
C LEU A 888 20.99 -12.11 -24.05
N ALA A 889 21.68 -13.24 -23.90
CA ALA A 889 21.21 -14.35 -23.09
C ALA A 889 20.68 -13.79 -21.77
N PRO A 890 19.69 -14.43 -21.13
CA PRO A 890 19.29 -14.05 -19.78
C PRO A 890 20.52 -14.15 -18.88
N GLU A 891 21.17 -13.01 -18.63
CA GLU A 891 22.32 -12.95 -17.72
C GLU A 891 21.80 -13.19 -16.31
N ASP A 892 22.36 -14.22 -15.65
CA ASP A 892 22.02 -14.62 -14.29
C ASP A 892 21.96 -13.40 -13.37
N VAL A 893 20.79 -13.13 -12.79
CA VAL A 893 20.60 -11.98 -11.90
C VAL A 893 21.37 -12.23 -10.61
N THR A 894 22.43 -11.46 -10.39
CA THR A 894 23.28 -11.56 -9.19
C THR A 894 23.59 -10.17 -8.63
N LEU A 895 23.59 -10.04 -7.30
CA LEU A 895 24.07 -8.86 -6.57
C LEU A 895 25.60 -8.81 -6.63
N GLN A 896 26.16 -7.63 -6.91
CA GLN A 896 27.60 -7.44 -7.03
C GLN A 896 28.23 -6.91 -5.73
N MET A 897 29.56 -6.91 -5.75
CA MET A 897 30.39 -6.33 -4.69
C MET A 897 30.87 -4.97 -5.20
N LEU A 898 30.29 -3.89 -4.68
CA LEU A 898 30.58 -2.54 -5.15
C LEU A 898 31.82 -2.00 -4.41
N ALA A 899 32.90 -1.74 -5.13
CA ALA A 899 34.19 -1.33 -4.56
C ALA A 899 34.62 0.09 -4.95
N PRO A 900 35.32 0.84 -4.07
CA PRO A 900 35.93 2.11 -4.46
C PRO A 900 37.08 1.86 -5.44
N THR A 901 37.16 2.66 -6.52
CA THR A 901 38.36 2.67 -7.37
C THR A 901 39.40 3.60 -6.76
N ILE A 902 40.26 3.08 -5.89
CA ILE A 902 41.52 3.77 -5.58
C ILE A 902 42.47 3.45 -6.73
N LEU A 903 42.64 4.39 -7.67
CA LEU A 903 43.86 4.42 -8.47
C LEU A 903 45.00 4.68 -7.47
N SER A 904 45.58 3.60 -6.94
CA SER A 904 46.85 3.64 -6.23
C SER A 904 47.81 4.40 -7.14
N SER A 905 48.15 5.63 -6.77
CA SER A 905 49.22 6.38 -7.40
C SER A 905 50.47 5.53 -7.30
N ALA A 906 50.82 4.86 -8.40
CA ALA A 906 52.12 4.24 -8.53
C ALA A 906 53.14 5.33 -8.20
N ARG A 907 54.04 5.06 -7.25
CA ARG A 907 55.22 5.88 -6.99
C ARG A 907 55.97 6.08 -8.30
N THR A 908 55.72 7.19 -8.98
CA THR A 908 56.56 7.66 -10.07
C THR A 908 57.55 8.66 -9.49
N THR A 909 58.82 8.30 -9.64
CA THR A 909 60.00 9.15 -9.42
C THR A 909 59.81 10.54 -10.04
N PRO A 910 60.39 11.60 -9.46
CA PRO A 910 60.23 12.96 -9.97
C PRO A 910 60.94 13.10 -11.32
N ILE A 911 60.18 13.11 -12.40
CA ILE A 911 60.66 13.53 -13.71
C ILE A 911 60.45 15.05 -13.79
N SER A 912 61.56 15.77 -13.73
CA SER A 912 61.65 17.19 -14.07
C SER A 912 61.18 17.41 -15.51
N LEU A 913 60.03 18.05 -15.70
CA LEU A 913 59.62 18.60 -16.98
C LEU A 913 59.72 20.12 -16.93
N GLN A 914 60.66 20.61 -17.74
CA GLN A 914 60.95 22.01 -18.01
C GLN A 914 59.71 22.74 -18.51
N GLN A 915 59.57 23.97 -18.03
CA GLN A 915 58.61 24.96 -18.50
C GLN A 915 58.80 25.25 -19.99
N SER A 916 57.73 25.15 -20.76
CA SER A 916 57.58 25.92 -22.01
C SER A 916 56.16 26.47 -22.14
N VAL A 917 56.10 27.76 -21.80
CA VAL A 917 55.17 28.85 -22.12
C VAL A 917 54.11 28.56 -23.21
N LEU A 918 52.84 28.65 -22.83
CA LEU A 918 51.75 29.11 -23.70
C LEU A 918 51.09 30.33 -23.04
N ASN A 919 51.26 31.49 -23.67
CA ASN A 919 50.76 32.79 -23.24
C ASN A 919 49.23 32.84 -23.29
N LEU A 920 48.60 33.14 -22.15
CA LEU A 920 47.25 33.70 -22.07
C LEU A 920 47.37 35.08 -21.42
N ALA A 921 47.30 36.10 -22.25
CA ALA A 921 47.32 37.50 -21.84
C ALA A 921 46.04 37.83 -21.06
N ALA A 922 46.25 38.50 -19.92
CA ALA A 922 45.20 39.05 -19.06
C ALA A 922 44.32 40.08 -19.79
N LEU A 923 43.03 40.05 -19.52
CA LEU A 923 42.10 41.16 -19.74
C LEU A 923 41.23 41.37 -18.48
N PRO A 924 40.76 42.61 -18.24
CA PRO A 924 40.84 43.25 -16.94
C PRO A 924 39.60 43.04 -16.06
N ILE A 925 39.84 43.15 -14.75
CA ILE A 925 38.85 43.24 -13.69
C ILE A 925 38.03 44.53 -13.90
N ILE A 926 36.74 44.38 -14.18
CA ILE A 926 35.76 45.47 -14.12
C ILE A 926 35.12 45.41 -12.74
N ALA A 927 35.51 46.36 -11.88
CA ALA A 927 34.82 46.62 -10.62
C ALA A 927 33.46 47.28 -10.92
N LEU A 928 32.38 46.73 -10.35
CA LEU A 928 31.06 47.38 -10.33
C LEU A 928 30.82 48.03 -8.96
N PRO A 929 30.11 49.17 -8.93
CA PRO A 929 30.20 50.15 -7.84
C PRO A 929 29.32 49.81 -6.63
N THR A 930 29.78 50.30 -5.48
CA THR A 930 29.04 50.41 -4.23
C THR A 930 27.80 51.29 -4.39
N SER A 931 26.62 50.78 -4.00
CA SER A 931 25.48 51.63 -3.65
C SER A 931 24.96 51.29 -2.26
N ASN A 932 24.99 52.29 -1.39
CA ASN A 932 24.22 52.35 -0.15
C ASN A 932 22.75 52.55 -0.51
N GLN A 933 21.83 51.81 0.10
CA GLN A 933 20.75 52.36 0.93
C GLN A 933 19.70 51.31 1.35
N ALA A 934 19.37 51.39 2.64
CA ALA A 934 18.04 51.33 3.24
C ALA A 934 17.28 50.00 3.36
N SER A 935 16.94 49.76 4.62
CA SER A 935 15.93 48.88 5.21
C SER A 935 14.54 48.95 4.57
N VAL A 936 14.00 47.79 4.20
CA VAL A 936 12.56 47.44 4.31
C VAL A 936 12.48 45.94 4.64
N GLY A 937 11.70 45.58 5.67
CA GLY A 937 11.69 44.24 6.28
C GLY A 937 10.67 43.24 5.73
N ARG A 938 10.73 42.06 6.37
CA ARG A 938 9.84 40.85 6.32
C ARG A 938 10.04 39.92 5.13
N THR A 939 10.00 38.58 5.22
CA THR A 939 9.94 37.56 6.30
C THR A 939 10.06 36.21 5.58
N ALA A 940 10.94 35.30 6.00
CA ALA A 940 10.78 33.85 5.82
C ALA A 940 11.86 33.11 6.62
N ASN A 941 11.44 32.48 7.70
CA ASN A 941 12.27 31.69 8.60
C ASN A 941 12.81 30.42 7.90
N PRO A 942 14.07 30.01 8.15
CA PRO A 942 14.52 28.65 7.91
C PRO A 942 13.99 27.70 9.02
N PRO A 943 13.70 26.42 8.71
CA PRO A 943 13.29 25.45 9.72
C PRO A 943 14.46 25.10 10.68
N PRO A 944 14.16 24.80 11.95
CA PRO A 944 15.16 24.56 12.99
C PRO A 944 15.64 23.09 12.99
N ASN A 945 16.74 22.87 13.73
CA ASN A 945 17.35 21.58 14.11
C ASN A 945 18.53 21.13 13.26
N HIS A 946 19.71 21.72 13.52
CA HIS A 946 20.94 20.98 13.82
C HIS A 946 21.83 21.90 14.66
N SER A 947 22.00 21.58 15.94
CA SER A 947 22.92 22.25 16.85
C SER A 947 24.36 21.96 16.43
N VAL A 948 25.08 23.02 16.09
CA VAL A 948 26.53 23.05 15.90
C VAL A 948 27.20 22.82 17.25
N ILE A 949 28.13 21.86 17.32
CA ILE A 949 29.04 21.68 18.46
C ILE A 949 30.04 22.84 18.43
N PRO A 950 30.22 23.62 19.52
CA PRO A 950 31.25 24.66 19.53
C PRO A 950 32.64 24.04 19.64
N THR A 951 33.51 24.38 18.70
CA THR A 951 34.96 24.12 18.78
C THR A 951 35.60 24.94 19.89
N MET A 952 36.34 24.29 20.78
CA MET A 952 37.08 24.95 21.87
C MET A 952 38.08 25.97 21.33
N THR A 953 38.21 27.09 22.04
CA THR A 953 39.08 28.22 21.69
C THR A 953 40.52 27.98 22.14
N ASN A 954 41.48 28.66 21.50
CA ASN A 954 42.91 28.52 21.77
C ASN A 954 43.37 28.98 23.18
N GLU A 955 42.49 29.58 23.98
CA GLU A 955 42.77 29.91 25.39
C GLU A 955 42.67 28.67 26.30
N ASP A 956 41.84 27.67 25.93
CA ASP A 956 41.67 26.42 26.67
C ASP A 956 42.90 25.48 26.55
N ARG A 957 43.74 25.70 25.53
CA ARG A 957 44.99 24.94 25.31
C ARG A 957 46.16 25.44 26.17
N ALA A 958 46.07 26.62 26.78
CA ALA A 958 47.18 27.22 27.54
C ALA A 958 47.21 26.75 29.01
N ILE A 959 46.09 26.30 29.57
CA ILE A 959 46.01 25.84 30.97
C ILE A 959 46.52 24.39 31.12
N VAL A 960 46.34 23.56 30.09
CA VAL A 960 46.70 22.12 30.08
C VAL A 960 48.22 21.87 30.03
N ASN A 961 49.03 22.85 29.64
CA ASN A 961 50.49 22.67 29.49
C ASN A 961 51.33 23.11 30.71
N ALA A 962 50.72 23.60 31.80
CA ALA A 962 51.47 24.16 32.93
C ALA A 962 51.72 23.20 34.11
N THR A 963 51.22 21.96 34.11
CA THR A 963 51.33 21.03 35.26
C THR A 963 51.87 19.66 34.88
N LYS A 964 52.99 19.62 34.15
CA LYS A 964 53.88 18.45 34.12
C LYS A 964 55.16 18.73 34.91
N GLY A 965 55.02 18.73 36.23
CA GLY A 965 56.13 18.59 37.17
C GLY A 965 55.90 17.35 38.01
N GLY A 966 56.79 16.35 37.88
CA GLY A 966 56.71 15.12 38.65
C GLY A 966 56.86 15.37 40.16
N GLY A 967 55.98 14.73 40.94
CA GLY A 967 56.05 14.70 42.39
C GLY A 967 55.08 13.65 42.94
N LEU A 968 55.66 12.65 43.60
CA LEU A 968 55.14 11.71 44.61
C LEU A 968 53.61 11.43 44.68
N GLN A 969 53.35 10.13 44.64
CA GLN A 969 52.10 9.42 44.89
C GLN A 969 51.45 9.82 46.23
N ASP A 970 50.35 10.57 46.19
CA ASP A 970 49.50 10.89 47.34
C ASP A 970 48.01 10.70 46.97
N PHE A 971 47.33 9.84 47.75
CA PHE A 971 45.89 9.59 47.93
C PHE A 971 44.89 9.73 46.76
N ALA A 972 44.13 8.65 46.48
CA ALA A 972 43.02 8.64 45.52
C ALA A 972 42.04 9.79 45.74
N SER A 973 41.93 10.68 44.77
CA SER A 973 41.02 11.84 44.83
C SER A 973 39.58 11.43 44.49
N GLN A 974 38.61 12.07 45.16
CA GLN A 974 37.17 11.88 44.92
C GLN A 974 36.82 12.22 43.46
N PRO A 975 35.85 11.53 42.83
CA PRO A 975 35.32 11.92 41.53
C PRO A 975 34.65 13.30 41.64
N GLN A 976 35.12 14.26 40.84
CA GLN A 976 34.54 15.60 40.79
C GLN A 976 33.53 15.70 39.65
N TRP A 977 32.38 16.31 39.93
CA TRP A 977 31.29 16.48 38.97
C TRP A 977 31.07 17.96 38.67
N SER A 978 30.77 18.27 37.42
CA SER A 978 30.33 19.58 36.97
C SER A 978 28.81 19.59 36.86
N TYR A 979 28.17 20.50 37.60
CA TYR A 979 26.71 20.70 37.61
C TYR A 979 26.29 21.94 36.82
N MET A 980 25.29 21.79 35.96
CA MET A 980 24.64 22.91 35.26
C MET A 980 23.12 22.73 35.33
N VAL A 981 22.37 23.83 35.47
CA VAL A 981 20.90 23.81 35.43
C VAL A 981 20.41 24.95 34.54
N TYR A 982 19.50 24.65 33.60
CA TYR A 982 18.96 25.63 32.64
C TYR A 982 17.60 25.17 32.08
N ALA A 983 16.79 26.11 31.59
CA ALA A 983 15.50 25.82 30.95
C ALA A 983 15.64 25.55 29.44
N MET A 984 14.82 24.67 28.88
CA MET A 984 14.84 24.32 27.43
C MET A 984 14.18 25.37 26.53
N ASP A 985 13.13 26.02 27.01
CA ASP A 985 12.20 26.82 26.19
C ASP A 985 12.50 28.33 26.16
N ASP A 986 13.72 28.76 26.50
CA ASP A 986 14.07 30.18 26.49
C ASP A 986 14.23 30.71 25.04
N PRO A 987 13.38 31.65 24.58
CA PRO A 987 13.33 32.11 23.20
C PRO A 987 14.48 33.06 22.80
N SER A 988 15.39 33.41 23.72
CA SER A 988 16.42 34.43 23.51
C SER A 988 17.80 33.83 23.19
N PRO A 989 18.34 33.94 21.95
CA PRO A 989 19.65 33.37 21.59
C PRO A 989 20.83 34.03 22.31
N GLN A 990 20.66 35.27 22.78
CA GLN A 990 21.71 36.06 23.44
C GLN A 990 21.92 35.68 24.91
N LEU A 991 20.93 35.07 25.56
CA LEU A 991 20.99 34.66 26.97
C LEU A 991 21.45 33.21 27.16
N ARG A 992 21.50 32.37 26.10
CA ARG A 992 22.05 31.00 26.18
C ARG A 992 23.53 30.95 26.62
N VAL A 993 24.24 32.07 26.55
CA VAL A 993 25.61 32.22 27.07
C VAL A 993 25.62 32.36 28.60
N ASN A 994 24.55 32.90 29.18
CA ASN A 994 24.39 33.20 30.60
C ASN A 994 23.36 32.24 31.21
N LYS A 995 23.84 31.10 31.70
CA LYS A 995 23.12 29.95 32.28
C LYS A 995 22.15 30.34 33.42
N HIS A 996 21.01 30.93 33.10
CA HIS A 996 20.02 31.46 34.06
C HIS A 996 18.60 30.95 33.71
N ILE A 997 17.68 30.95 34.68
CA ILE A 997 16.29 30.50 34.51
C ILE A 997 15.36 31.72 34.62
N GLN A 998 14.50 31.94 33.63
CA GLN A 998 13.60 33.09 33.61
C GLN A 998 12.46 32.92 34.64
N VAL A 999 12.12 34.00 35.36
CA VAL A 999 10.94 34.08 36.25
C VAL A 999 9.79 34.84 35.60
N ASN A 1000 8.57 34.69 36.14
CA ASN A 1000 7.32 35.30 35.62
C ASN A 1000 6.98 34.89 34.19
N THR A 1001 7.18 33.62 33.84
CA THR A 1001 6.71 33.08 32.56
C THR A 1001 5.24 32.70 32.65
N ASP A 1002 4.45 33.04 31.62
CA ASP A 1002 3.02 32.65 31.52
C ASP A 1002 2.81 31.13 31.29
N TYR A 1003 3.90 30.37 31.26
CA TYR A 1003 3.94 28.94 30.94
C TYR A 1003 4.93 28.22 31.86
N LEU A 1004 4.66 26.92 32.08
CA LEU A 1004 5.50 26.02 32.87
C LEU A 1004 6.77 25.68 32.08
N LEU A 1005 7.90 25.60 32.79
CA LEU A 1005 9.22 25.41 32.18
C LEU A 1005 9.72 23.97 32.31
N ASP A 1006 10.37 23.49 31.26
CA ASP A 1006 11.14 22.25 31.30
C ASP A 1006 12.60 22.55 31.68
N ILE A 1007 13.01 22.11 32.87
CA ILE A 1007 14.33 22.41 33.45
C ILE A 1007 15.25 21.20 33.32
N VAL A 1008 16.43 21.41 32.75
CA VAL A 1008 17.46 20.39 32.57
C VAL A 1008 18.51 20.50 33.67
N PHE A 1009 18.80 19.37 34.30
CA PHE A 1009 19.88 19.18 35.26
C PHE A 1009 21.00 18.38 34.60
N SER A 1010 22.09 19.07 34.24
CA SER A 1010 23.26 18.43 33.65
C SER A 1010 24.30 18.10 34.71
N ILE A 1011 24.70 16.83 34.76
CA ILE A 1011 25.66 16.27 35.70
C ILE A 1011 26.74 15.56 34.89
N ASN A 1012 27.93 16.14 34.80
CA ASN A 1012 29.02 15.62 33.96
C ASN A 1012 30.27 15.37 34.79
N LEU A 1013 30.95 14.25 34.58
CA LEU A 1013 32.18 13.92 35.28
C LEU A 1013 33.34 14.79 34.75
N ILE A 1014 34.15 15.37 35.64
CA ILE A 1014 35.33 16.16 35.28
C ILE A 1014 36.51 15.20 35.03
N PRO A 1015 37.09 15.13 33.80
CA PRO A 1015 38.06 14.09 33.43
C PRO A 1015 39.44 14.18 34.12
N GLU A 1016 39.79 15.30 34.76
CA GLU A 1016 41.16 15.60 35.20
C GLU A 1016 41.50 15.10 36.62
N ALA A 1017 40.56 14.53 37.38
CA ALA A 1017 40.85 13.97 38.69
C ALA A 1017 41.24 12.48 38.57
N ALA A 1018 42.50 12.14 38.89
CA ALA A 1018 42.95 10.76 39.02
C ALA A 1018 42.17 10.07 40.15
N ALA A 1019 41.09 9.39 39.77
CA ALA A 1019 40.13 8.82 40.69
C ALA A 1019 40.40 7.32 40.91
N GLY A 1020 40.41 6.91 42.18
CA GLY A 1020 40.44 5.50 42.56
C GLY A 1020 39.21 4.74 42.07
N THR A 1021 39.17 3.42 42.28
CA THR A 1021 38.07 2.57 41.83
C THR A 1021 36.82 2.75 42.71
N PHE A 1022 35.95 3.72 42.41
CA PHE A 1022 34.71 3.95 43.16
C PHE A 1022 33.48 3.28 42.51
N ASP A 1023 32.63 2.66 43.33
CA ASP A 1023 31.32 2.12 42.90
C ASP A 1023 30.19 3.04 43.36
N LEU A 1024 29.53 3.68 42.40
CA LEU A 1024 28.42 4.60 42.61
C LEU A 1024 27.14 3.81 42.91
N GLN A 1025 26.51 4.11 44.05
CA GLN A 1025 25.22 3.55 44.46
C GLN A 1025 24.06 4.47 44.06
N GLU A 1026 24.19 5.78 44.29
CA GLU A 1026 23.09 6.72 44.09
C GLU A 1026 23.59 8.17 43.99
N ILE A 1027 22.94 9.00 43.16
CA ILE A 1027 23.08 10.46 43.21
C ILE A 1027 21.70 11.05 43.53
N GLN A 1028 21.61 11.85 44.59
CA GLN A 1028 20.39 12.57 44.95
C GLN A 1028 20.56 14.05 44.61
N VAL A 1029 19.56 14.63 43.95
CA VAL A 1029 19.45 16.07 43.71
C VAL A 1029 18.31 16.60 44.59
N LEU A 1030 18.65 17.47 45.53
CA LEU A 1030 17.73 18.05 46.50
C LEU A 1030 17.35 19.45 46.03
N ILE A 1031 16.10 19.59 45.59
CA ILE A 1031 15.55 20.84 45.06
C ILE A 1031 14.62 21.44 46.13
N PRO A 1032 14.92 22.63 46.66
CA PRO A 1032 14.10 23.24 47.71
C PRO A 1032 12.75 23.74 47.15
N MET A 1033 11.65 23.35 47.81
CA MET A 1033 10.27 23.75 47.47
C MET A 1033 9.65 24.58 48.59
N GLY A 1034 8.85 25.59 48.23
CA GLY A 1034 8.14 26.40 49.20
C GLY A 1034 7.57 27.70 48.64
N LYS A 1035 6.65 28.32 49.39
CA LYS A 1035 6.05 29.60 49.04
C LYS A 1035 7.12 30.70 48.91
N MET A 1036 6.92 31.58 47.94
CA MET A 1036 7.70 32.80 47.74
C MET A 1036 7.87 33.56 49.07
N ARG A 1037 9.12 33.87 49.42
CA ARG A 1037 9.50 34.69 50.58
C ARG A 1037 10.47 35.77 50.13
N ASP A 1038 10.39 36.91 50.78
CA ASP A 1038 11.09 38.16 50.45
C ASP A 1038 12.61 37.94 50.27
N PRO A 1039 13.22 38.29 49.12
CA PRO A 1039 14.64 38.03 48.81
C PRO A 1039 15.65 38.89 49.59
N ASP A 1040 15.20 39.91 50.34
CA ASP A 1040 16.07 40.87 51.03
C ASP A 1040 16.63 40.41 52.40
N ASP A 1041 16.37 39.17 52.84
CA ASP A 1041 16.91 38.61 54.10
C ASP A 1041 17.96 37.50 53.84
N PRO A 1042 19.28 37.79 53.99
CA PRO A 1042 20.37 36.87 53.64
C PRO A 1042 20.49 35.61 54.53
N HIS A 1043 19.60 35.45 55.52
CA HIS A 1043 19.58 34.31 56.44
C HIS A 1043 18.44 33.31 56.20
N ARG A 1044 17.68 33.42 55.10
CA ARG A 1044 16.59 32.48 54.77
C ARG A 1044 16.68 31.91 53.35
N ALA A 1045 16.36 30.63 53.21
CA ALA A 1045 16.44 29.88 51.96
C ALA A 1045 15.39 30.37 50.94
N THR A 1046 15.84 30.62 49.70
CA THR A 1046 15.03 30.89 48.51
C THR A 1046 14.62 29.57 47.85
N PHE A 1047 13.42 29.52 47.28
CA PHE A 1047 12.83 28.28 46.74
C PHE A 1047 12.61 28.38 45.23
N LEU A 1048 12.89 27.31 44.48
CA LEU A 1048 12.73 27.28 43.03
C LEU A 1048 11.25 27.30 42.62
N MET A 1049 10.41 26.55 43.34
CA MET A 1049 8.99 26.35 43.05
C MET A 1049 8.19 26.14 44.34
N GLU A 1050 6.89 26.45 44.34
CA GLU A 1050 6.03 26.20 45.50
C GLU A 1050 5.68 24.71 45.64
N ASN A 1051 5.28 24.06 44.54
CA ASN A 1051 4.96 22.64 44.52
C ASN A 1051 5.17 22.07 43.11
N TYR A 1052 5.62 20.81 43.02
CA TYR A 1052 5.84 20.14 41.73
C TYR A 1052 4.66 19.24 41.35
N THR A 1053 3.88 19.64 40.34
CA THR A 1053 2.75 18.87 39.79
C THR A 1053 3.06 18.17 38.45
N GLY A 1054 4.30 18.26 37.96
CA GLY A 1054 4.69 17.72 36.65
C GLY A 1054 4.81 16.18 36.58
N PRO A 1055 5.03 15.65 35.36
CA PRO A 1055 4.99 14.20 35.05
C PRO A 1055 6.17 13.40 35.62
N GLY A 1056 7.21 14.07 36.10
CA GLY A 1056 8.37 13.47 36.76
C GLY A 1056 9.70 13.70 36.04
N ALA A 1057 10.76 13.12 36.59
CA ALA A 1057 12.13 13.29 36.08
C ALA A 1057 12.45 12.21 35.06
N THR A 1058 12.99 12.62 33.90
CA THR A 1058 13.36 11.69 32.82
C THR A 1058 14.84 11.85 32.48
N MET A 1059 15.56 10.73 32.44
CA MET A 1059 16.98 10.71 32.09
C MET A 1059 17.18 11.20 30.64
N LEU A 1060 18.11 12.15 30.44
CA LEU A 1060 18.55 12.61 29.12
C LEU A 1060 19.79 11.85 28.66
N THR A 1061 20.76 11.64 29.56
CA THR A 1061 22.00 10.93 29.26
C THR A 1061 22.19 9.72 30.17
N ASN A 1062 22.86 8.70 29.65
CA ASN A 1062 23.18 7.46 30.36
C ASN A 1062 21.98 6.74 30.99
N LEU A 1063 21.18 6.09 30.14
CA LEU A 1063 20.00 5.27 30.48
C LEU A 1063 20.29 4.04 31.37
N ARG A 1064 21.53 3.90 31.88
CA ARG A 1064 21.89 2.90 32.89
C ARG A 1064 21.44 3.32 34.29
N LEU A 1065 21.07 4.59 34.48
CA LEU A 1065 20.46 5.11 35.70
C LEU A 1065 18.93 5.25 35.50
N ASN A 1066 18.18 5.15 36.59
CA ASN A 1066 16.78 5.52 36.70
C ASN A 1066 16.66 6.79 37.53
N ALA A 1067 15.91 7.78 37.05
CA ALA A 1067 15.51 8.93 37.84
C ALA A 1067 14.18 8.62 38.54
N MET A 1068 14.18 8.69 39.86
CA MET A 1068 13.01 8.51 40.71
C MET A 1068 12.79 9.80 41.50
N ILE A 1069 11.55 10.17 41.75
CA ILE A 1069 11.23 11.37 42.54
C ILE A 1069 10.65 10.95 43.89
N GLU A 1070 11.12 11.60 44.94
CA GLU A 1070 10.58 11.53 46.29
C GLU A 1070 10.20 12.96 46.72
N ARG A 1071 8.96 13.14 47.20
CA ARG A 1071 8.40 14.45 47.55
C ARG A 1071 8.23 14.57 49.05
N THR A 1072 8.73 15.67 49.60
CA THR A 1072 8.54 16.11 50.99
C THR A 1072 7.95 17.52 50.98
N ASP A 1073 7.38 17.97 52.11
CA ASP A 1073 6.70 19.27 52.20
C ASP A 1073 7.61 20.46 51.82
N ASP A 1074 8.92 20.36 52.07
CA ASP A 1074 9.89 21.44 51.83
C ASP A 1074 10.93 21.12 50.74
N LEU A 1075 10.97 19.88 50.22
CA LEU A 1075 12.05 19.38 49.35
C LEU A 1075 11.55 18.37 48.31
N LEU A 1076 11.99 18.55 47.07
CA LEU A 1076 11.85 17.59 45.97
C LEU A 1076 13.20 16.87 45.78
N VAL A 1077 13.23 15.58 46.06
CA VAL A 1077 14.45 14.76 45.93
C VAL A 1077 14.37 13.93 44.66
N VAL A 1078 15.28 14.18 43.72
CA VAL A 1078 15.44 13.35 42.51
C VAL A 1078 16.58 12.37 42.73
N ARG A 1079 16.27 11.07 42.81
CA ARG A 1079 17.19 9.97 43.07
C ARG A 1079 17.59 9.29 41.76
N LEU A 1080 18.86 9.35 41.41
CA LEU A 1080 19.45 8.67 40.25
C LEU A 1080 20.08 7.34 40.69
N ILE A 1081 19.42 6.24 40.36
CA ILE A 1081 19.78 4.89 40.85
C ILE A 1081 20.21 3.99 39.68
N PRO A 1082 21.35 3.27 39.74
CA PRO A 1082 21.75 2.31 38.71
C PRO A 1082 20.75 1.18 38.49
N ARG A 1083 20.48 0.85 37.22
CA ARG A 1083 19.64 -0.28 36.77
C ARG A 1083 20.30 -1.65 36.95
N SER A 1084 21.54 -1.70 37.45
CA SER A 1084 22.25 -2.94 37.71
C SER A 1084 21.51 -3.77 38.77
N VAL A 1085 21.56 -5.10 38.65
CA VAL A 1085 21.03 -6.03 39.68
C VAL A 1085 21.70 -5.79 41.03
N SER A 1086 22.97 -5.39 41.03
CA SER A 1086 23.72 -5.03 42.25
C SER A 1086 23.40 -3.64 42.80
N LYS A 1087 22.55 -2.84 42.13
CA LYS A 1087 22.30 -1.40 42.40
C LYS A 1087 23.57 -0.53 42.46
N MET A 1088 24.67 -1.01 41.89
CA MET A 1088 25.96 -0.34 41.86
C MET A 1088 26.52 -0.29 40.45
N ILE A 1089 27.23 0.79 40.13
CA ILE A 1089 27.94 0.95 38.86
C ILE A 1089 29.30 1.61 39.11
N ARG A 1090 30.35 1.12 38.44
CA ARG A 1090 31.65 1.80 38.45
C ARG A 1090 31.51 3.22 37.92
N PHE A 1091 32.03 4.21 38.65
CA PHE A 1091 31.86 5.62 38.29
C PHE A 1091 32.43 5.95 36.89
N GLU A 1092 33.49 5.26 36.45
CA GLU A 1092 34.08 5.38 35.09
C GLU A 1092 33.05 5.14 33.97
N LYS A 1093 32.02 4.33 34.22
CA LYS A 1093 30.96 4.05 33.24
C LYS A 1093 29.87 5.13 33.21
N VAL A 1094 30.02 6.15 34.04
CA VAL A 1094 29.10 7.27 34.21
C VAL A 1094 29.82 8.58 33.88
N GLU A 1095 30.08 8.81 32.59
CA GLU A 1095 30.65 10.07 32.11
C GLU A 1095 29.65 11.24 32.27
N THR A 1096 28.36 10.97 32.08
CA THR A 1096 27.28 11.95 32.28
C THR A 1096 26.04 11.27 32.89
N ALA A 1097 25.26 12.00 33.67
CA ALA A 1097 24.04 11.54 34.36
C ALA A 1097 22.93 12.61 34.32
N SER A 1098 22.77 13.28 33.18
CA SER A 1098 21.85 14.41 33.04
C SER A 1098 20.39 13.94 32.92
N PHE A 1099 19.46 14.69 33.50
CA PHE A 1099 18.02 14.46 33.41
C PHE A 1099 17.26 15.78 33.22
N PHE A 1100 16.02 15.72 32.77
CA PHE A 1100 15.14 16.88 32.74
C PHE A 1100 13.92 16.67 33.64
N LEU A 1101 13.43 17.76 34.21
CA LEU A 1101 12.24 17.86 35.01
C LEU A 1101 11.23 18.73 34.26
N GLY A 1102 10.16 18.10 33.77
CA GLY A 1102 9.17 18.78 32.94
C GLY A 1102 8.07 19.47 33.73
N MET A 1103 7.46 20.49 33.15
CA MET A 1103 6.32 21.25 33.70
C MET A 1103 6.56 21.84 35.10
N VAL A 1104 7.68 22.55 35.27
CA VAL A 1104 8.01 23.24 36.52
C VAL A 1104 7.39 24.64 36.55
N ASP A 1105 6.63 24.93 37.61
CA ASP A 1105 6.13 26.27 37.91
C ASP A 1105 7.17 27.02 38.75
N VAL A 1106 7.92 27.93 38.13
CA VAL A 1106 9.00 28.65 38.81
C VAL A 1106 8.41 29.82 39.60
N ASN A 1107 8.82 29.95 40.86
CA ASN A 1107 8.31 31.01 41.74
C ASN A 1107 8.56 32.42 41.13
N PRO A 1108 7.55 33.31 41.18
CA PRO A 1108 7.63 34.64 40.58
C PRO A 1108 8.44 35.60 41.47
N TYR A 1109 9.73 35.78 41.20
CA TYR A 1109 10.56 36.77 41.92
C TYR A 1109 10.58 38.13 41.22
N GLU A 1110 10.61 39.22 41.98
CA GLU A 1110 10.61 40.58 41.43
C GLU A 1110 12.01 41.07 41.00
N SER A 1111 13.07 40.45 41.51
CA SER A 1111 14.49 40.71 41.23
C SER A 1111 15.27 39.42 40.97
N ASP A 1112 16.46 39.54 40.39
CA ASP A 1112 17.36 38.40 40.19
C ASP A 1112 17.66 37.71 41.52
N THR A 1113 17.31 36.43 41.63
CA THR A 1113 17.32 35.67 42.88
C THR A 1113 18.18 34.43 42.73
N VAL A 1114 19.07 34.18 43.70
CA VAL A 1114 19.92 32.98 43.70
C VAL A 1114 19.21 31.86 44.47
N VAL A 1115 19.14 30.66 43.89
CA VAL A 1115 18.65 29.43 44.53
C VAL A 1115 19.77 28.39 44.55
N THR A 1116 20.07 27.85 45.72
CA THR A 1116 21.10 26.81 45.89
C THR A 1116 20.46 25.42 45.82
N ILE A 1117 20.97 24.58 44.91
CA ILE A 1117 20.58 23.17 44.79
C ILE A 1117 21.68 22.28 45.35
N GLU A 1118 21.31 21.27 46.11
CA GLU A 1118 22.25 20.36 46.75
C GLU A 1118 22.28 19.00 46.05
N TYR A 1119 23.48 18.44 45.94
CA TYR A 1119 23.75 17.14 45.32
C TYR A 1119 24.42 16.23 46.35
N LEU A 1120 23.83 15.07 46.62
CA LEU A 1120 24.41 14.03 47.49
C LEU A 1120 24.82 12.82 46.66
N GLN A 1121 26.06 12.37 46.80
CA GLN A 1121 26.59 11.23 46.07
C GLN A 1121 26.94 10.10 47.04
N TYR A 1122 26.35 8.93 46.82
CA TYR A 1122 26.57 7.74 47.62
C TYR A 1122 27.47 6.76 46.88
N TYR A 1123 28.56 6.38 47.51
CA TYR A 1123 29.51 5.40 47.02
C TYR A 1123 29.65 4.28 48.07
N ASP A 1124 29.79 3.04 47.60
CA ASP A 1124 29.82 1.85 48.47
C ASP A 1124 30.92 1.89 49.54
N GLN A 1125 32.02 2.57 49.24
CA GLN A 1125 33.22 2.63 50.07
C GLN A 1125 33.10 3.63 51.24
N PHE A 1126 32.05 4.45 51.30
CA PHE A 1126 31.89 5.50 52.30
C PHE A 1126 30.53 5.44 52.98
N ALA A 1127 30.51 5.56 54.31
CA ALA A 1127 29.27 5.55 55.09
C ALA A 1127 28.46 6.85 54.98
N ASN A 1128 29.12 7.97 54.68
CA ASN A 1128 28.48 9.27 54.51
C ASN A 1128 28.49 9.69 53.04
N PRO A 1129 27.41 10.29 52.52
CA PRO A 1129 27.40 10.80 51.15
C PRO A 1129 28.32 12.01 51.01
N PHE A 1130 28.89 12.18 49.82
CA PHE A 1130 29.57 13.43 49.45
C PHE A 1130 28.54 14.48 49.07
N ARG A 1131 28.69 15.69 49.62
CA ARG A 1131 27.78 16.81 49.42
C ARG A 1131 28.42 17.85 48.54
N ASP A 1132 27.70 18.27 47.51
CA ASP A 1132 28.06 19.39 46.64
C ASP A 1132 26.85 20.32 46.48
N THR A 1133 27.09 21.59 46.14
CA THR A 1133 26.02 22.60 46.00
C THR A 1133 26.24 23.46 44.77
N LYS A 1134 25.17 23.74 44.04
CA LYS A 1134 25.18 24.61 42.87
C LYS A 1134 24.17 25.74 43.02
N ASP A 1135 24.69 26.96 42.96
CA ASP A 1135 23.88 28.18 42.89
C ASP A 1135 23.37 28.38 41.46
N ILE A 1136 22.08 28.69 41.36
CA ILE A 1136 21.35 28.98 40.14
C ILE A 1136 20.78 30.38 40.27
N ILE A 1137 20.91 31.18 39.22
CA ILE A 1137 20.34 32.53 39.18
C ILE A 1137 19.01 32.45 38.43
N LEU A 1138 17.94 32.80 39.13
CA LEU A 1138 16.63 33.06 38.59
C LEU A 1138 16.60 34.54 38.18
N PHE A 1139 16.48 34.81 36.88
CA PHE A 1139 16.55 36.18 36.35
C PHE A 1139 15.20 36.66 35.87
N LYS A 1140 14.93 37.95 36.04
CA LYS A 1140 13.76 38.59 35.46
C LYS A 1140 14.12 39.15 34.08
N ALA A 1141 13.44 38.70 33.04
CA ALA A 1141 13.68 39.14 31.67
C ALA A 1141 13.27 40.60 31.42
#